data_AF-A0A2D7Y6Q5-F1
#
_entry.id   AF-A0A2D7Y6Q5-F1
#
_cell.length_a   1.000
_cell.length_b   1.000
_cell.length_c   1.000
_cell.angle_alpha   90.00
_cell.angle_beta   90.00
_cell.angle_gamma   90.00
#
_symmetry.space_group_name_H-M   'P 1'
#
loop_
_entity.id
_entity.type
_entity.pdbx_description
1 polymer ?
#
loop_
_entity_poly.entity_id
_entity_poly.type
_entity_poly.pdbx_seq_one_letter_code
_entity_poly.pdbx_strand_id
1 'polypeptide(L)'
;MRIAPSCLVRALSALGLCLGLTTTALAQSVDEYVVIQAGEQVGTLTATIDGAHVSLEYGVRSNGRGARNTQEIELDANGIPVSWQISGNSLFGDPVAESMTQSGGVLTWESQSESGSIAVETPQLYIVNDGSPWSDGLYVRAVLASGGDSLPVAPAGTLSIEEIETELTFDGLEGARIFRLTGLGLGSGYVLLDGEDRLVANFSGGMTILEDHQDLAATLSGLRAEMENAHLEALQDQLAHSFDQPVVIRNVRIFQPDEGVLSEPSAVTVFGNSITAIQPDDDAWIGEDHLVIDGEGGTLVSGLHDMHAHLGADRALRYISAGVTSVRDMGNSPDGVLRLMDRIESGEIAGPRAMLSGMIEGRSDYSVHTGIIAASLDEALEAVRWYASHGYWQIKIYNSVPGEWIAPMVEEAHAWGLSVTGHVPAFVSPDYAIETGYADIAHINQLMLGWMLEEGEDTRTPIRLTGMRRGGDLDLNSEPVQHTVRLMQEHGTALDTTAVTLELLMMSRSGEFSSSSRGHVEHMPVGVQRSRRRAFVTINDEEDDREYTEGFQALLDTLALLDRSGIRLLPGTDNGYGFTVHRELELYVQAGISPARTLAYATLEAERHMGRDAWLGSIEVGKRADFILVPGNPLENISEIRRIRLVMKDGVAYLPAEMHRAMGIDPFVEPVVLPTAGAAD
;
A
#
# COMPACT_ATOMS: atom_id res chain seq x y z
N MET A 1 78.35 -26.30 -69.74
CA MET A 1 78.13 -24.97 -69.12
C MET A 1 77.75 -25.25 -67.66
N ARG A 2 78.77 -25.46 -66.81
CA ARG A 2 79.15 -24.67 -65.61
C ARG A 2 78.03 -24.58 -64.56
N ILE A 3 78.18 -24.86 -63.25
CA ILE A 3 79.24 -25.28 -62.30
C ILE A 3 78.44 -25.67 -61.01
N ALA A 4 78.79 -26.76 -60.31
CA ALA A 4 78.42 -27.03 -58.90
C ALA A 4 79.50 -26.39 -57.96
N PRO A 5 79.53 -26.39 -56.60
CA PRO A 5 78.79 -27.23 -55.61
C PRO A 5 78.55 -26.59 -54.19
N SER A 6 78.15 -27.45 -53.21
CA SER A 6 78.62 -27.50 -51.78
C SER A 6 77.86 -26.67 -50.72
N CYS A 7 77.66 -27.04 -49.43
CA CYS A 7 78.11 -28.13 -48.56
C CYS A 7 77.35 -28.11 -47.19
N LEU A 8 77.27 -29.29 -46.53
CA LEU A 8 77.28 -29.63 -45.08
C LEU A 8 76.25 -29.14 -44.00
N VAL A 9 75.52 -30.12 -43.44
CA VAL A 9 75.52 -30.62 -42.02
C VAL A 9 75.23 -29.65 -40.84
N ARG A 10 74.13 -29.85 -40.07
CA ARG A 10 74.06 -30.47 -38.70
C ARG A 10 72.65 -30.35 -38.07
N ALA A 11 72.28 -31.35 -37.27
CA ALA A 11 71.04 -31.53 -36.53
C ALA A 11 70.91 -30.62 -35.29
N LEU A 12 69.66 -30.38 -34.81
CA LEU A 12 69.23 -30.60 -33.41
C LEU A 12 67.79 -30.08 -33.12
N SER A 13 67.01 -30.96 -32.49
CA SER A 13 66.09 -30.71 -31.37
C SER A 13 64.72 -30.05 -31.56
N ALA A 14 63.71 -30.83 -31.14
CA ALA A 14 62.35 -30.43 -30.81
C ALA A 14 62.27 -29.36 -29.72
N LEU A 15 61.27 -28.48 -29.80
CA LEU A 15 60.66 -27.82 -28.65
C LEU A 15 59.14 -27.72 -28.90
N GLY A 16 58.37 -28.19 -27.92
CA GLY A 16 56.92 -28.30 -27.98
C GLY A 16 56.21 -26.95 -28.12
N LEU A 17 55.14 -26.95 -28.92
CA LEU A 17 54.15 -25.90 -28.95
C LEU A 17 53.32 -26.01 -27.67
N CYS A 18 53.64 -25.20 -26.65
CA CYS A 18 52.67 -24.92 -25.59
C CYS A 18 51.61 -23.99 -26.19
N LEU A 19 50.41 -24.51 -26.44
CA LEU A 19 49.23 -23.67 -26.60
C LEU A 19 49.02 -22.92 -25.27
N GLY A 20 49.35 -21.63 -25.26
CA GLY A 20 48.84 -20.72 -24.24
C GLY A 20 47.34 -20.58 -24.45
N LEU A 21 46.56 -21.18 -23.56
CA LEU A 21 45.18 -20.76 -23.30
C LEU A 21 45.26 -19.33 -22.77
N THR A 22 45.09 -18.34 -23.65
CA THR A 22 44.79 -16.98 -23.23
C THR A 22 43.36 -16.98 -22.74
N THR A 23 43.17 -17.14 -21.43
CA THR A 23 41.97 -16.70 -20.75
C THR A 23 41.89 -15.19 -20.93
N THR A 24 41.04 -14.71 -21.83
CA THR A 24 40.61 -13.32 -21.85
C THR A 24 39.92 -13.06 -20.52
N ALA A 25 40.62 -12.38 -19.61
CA ALA A 25 39.97 -11.78 -18.46
C ALA A 25 38.91 -10.82 -18.99
N LEU A 26 37.64 -11.03 -18.62
CA LEU A 26 36.59 -10.04 -18.87
C LEU A 26 37.03 -8.75 -18.19
N ALA A 27 36.97 -7.64 -18.90
CA ALA A 27 37.34 -6.35 -18.32
C ALA A 27 36.27 -5.95 -17.30
N GLN A 28 36.72 -5.49 -16.14
CA GLN A 28 35.86 -4.87 -15.13
C GLN A 28 35.07 -3.71 -15.77
N SER A 29 33.75 -3.68 -15.57
CA SER A 29 32.88 -2.58 -15.99
C SER A 29 32.33 -1.83 -14.78
N VAL A 30 31.99 -0.55 -14.99
CA VAL A 30 31.39 0.30 -13.96
C VAL A 30 30.18 0.99 -14.58
N ASP A 31 29.03 0.82 -13.95
CA ASP A 31 27.78 1.46 -14.31
C ASP A 31 27.44 2.50 -13.23
N GLU A 32 27.23 3.74 -13.65
CA GLU A 32 26.80 4.83 -12.79
C GLU A 32 25.33 5.13 -13.08
N TYR A 33 24.51 5.18 -12.03
CA TYR A 33 23.08 5.46 -12.10
C TYR A 33 22.73 6.66 -11.23
N VAL A 34 21.77 7.44 -11.70
CA VAL A 34 21.11 8.49 -10.92
C VAL A 34 19.77 7.99 -10.40
N VAL A 35 19.41 8.40 -9.18
CA VAL A 35 18.12 8.09 -8.56
C VAL A 35 17.24 9.33 -8.58
N ILE A 36 16.11 9.25 -9.27
CA ILE A 36 15.17 10.35 -9.50
C ILE A 36 13.85 10.06 -8.78
N GLN A 37 13.37 11.04 -8.02
CA GLN A 37 12.04 11.04 -7.39
C GLN A 37 11.37 12.39 -7.63
N ALA A 38 10.09 12.37 -8.03
CA ALA A 38 9.33 13.59 -8.35
C ALA A 38 10.04 14.55 -9.34
N GLY A 39 10.83 13.99 -10.26
CA GLY A 39 11.60 14.75 -11.25
C GLY A 39 12.93 15.33 -10.73
N GLU A 40 13.27 15.11 -9.47
CA GLU A 40 14.53 15.59 -8.86
C GLU A 40 15.49 14.43 -8.59
N GLN A 41 16.79 14.65 -8.79
CA GLN A 41 17.82 13.70 -8.40
C GLN A 41 17.99 13.72 -6.87
N VAL A 42 17.69 12.59 -6.24
CA VAL A 42 17.73 12.42 -4.78
C VAL A 42 18.83 11.46 -4.32
N GLY A 43 19.55 10.83 -5.26
CA GLY A 43 20.57 9.83 -4.93
C GLY A 43 21.32 9.30 -6.13
N THR A 44 22.17 8.31 -5.87
CA THR A 44 23.02 7.63 -6.86
C THR A 44 23.13 6.15 -6.55
N LEU A 45 23.47 5.37 -7.56
CA LEU A 45 23.88 3.97 -7.45
C LEU A 45 25.07 3.73 -8.37
N THR A 46 26.12 3.08 -7.87
CA THR A 46 27.26 2.63 -8.67
C THR A 46 27.33 1.11 -8.62
N ALA A 47 27.41 0.46 -9.78
CA ALA A 47 27.60 -0.98 -9.89
C ALA A 47 28.95 -1.29 -10.57
N THR A 48 29.85 -1.93 -9.84
CA THR A 48 31.14 -2.39 -10.36
C THR A 48 31.05 -3.89 -10.61
N ILE A 49 31.24 -4.32 -11.85
CA ILE A 49 31.05 -5.71 -12.28
C ILE A 49 32.40 -6.26 -12.75
N ASP A 50 32.86 -7.35 -12.12
CA ASP A 50 34.09 -8.07 -12.46
C ASP A 50 33.78 -9.57 -12.63
N GLY A 51 33.40 -9.95 -13.86
CA GLY A 51 32.98 -11.31 -14.16
C GLY A 51 31.72 -11.71 -13.40
N ALA A 52 31.86 -12.66 -12.47
CA ALA A 52 30.76 -13.14 -11.62
C ALA A 52 30.54 -12.30 -10.35
N HIS A 53 31.46 -11.38 -10.06
CA HIS A 53 31.44 -10.56 -8.86
C HIS A 53 30.84 -9.18 -9.15
N VAL A 54 29.93 -8.71 -8.29
CA VAL A 54 29.29 -7.39 -8.40
C VAL A 54 29.37 -6.68 -7.05
N SER A 55 29.93 -5.47 -7.06
CA SER A 55 29.95 -4.56 -5.91
C SER A 55 29.06 -3.35 -6.18
N LEU A 56 28.15 -3.03 -5.24
CA LEU A 56 27.20 -1.94 -5.36
C LEU A 56 27.40 -0.90 -4.25
N GLU A 57 27.36 0.38 -4.61
CA GLU A 57 27.21 1.50 -3.66
C GLU A 57 25.91 2.23 -3.97
N TYR A 58 25.00 2.31 -3.00
CA TYR A 58 23.68 2.93 -3.17
C TYR A 58 23.41 3.94 -2.05
N GLY A 59 22.85 5.10 -2.41
CA GLY A 59 22.45 6.10 -1.44
C GLY A 59 21.39 7.06 -1.97
N VAL A 60 20.36 7.30 -1.16
CA VAL A 60 19.31 8.29 -1.42
C VAL A 60 19.15 9.21 -0.21
N ARG A 61 18.77 10.46 -0.44
CA ARG A 61 18.32 11.39 0.58
C ARG A 61 17.18 12.25 0.06
N SER A 62 15.97 12.04 0.60
CA SER A 62 14.75 12.77 0.28
C SER A 62 14.02 13.15 1.57
N ASN A 63 13.63 14.41 1.74
CA ASN A 63 12.99 14.96 2.95
C ASN A 63 13.70 14.58 4.27
N GLY A 64 15.03 14.65 4.26
CA GLY A 64 15.86 14.36 5.44
C GLY A 64 16.03 12.88 5.79
N ARG A 65 15.52 11.96 4.97
CA ARG A 65 15.57 10.50 5.17
C ARG A 65 16.07 9.79 3.91
N GLY A 66 16.47 8.52 3.99
CA GLY A 66 16.86 7.75 2.81
C GLY A 66 17.83 6.60 3.14
N ALA A 67 17.68 5.50 2.41
CA ALA A 67 18.53 4.33 2.58
C ALA A 67 19.93 4.57 1.99
N ARG A 68 20.94 4.00 2.63
CA ARG A 68 22.32 3.97 2.12
C ARG A 68 22.93 2.62 2.42
N ASN A 69 23.37 1.89 1.41
CA ASN A 69 24.00 0.58 1.61
C ASN A 69 25.10 0.30 0.58
N THR A 70 25.97 -0.63 0.95
CA THR A 70 26.90 -1.29 0.06
C THR A 70 26.51 -2.75 -0.08
N GLN A 71 26.79 -3.35 -1.24
CA GLN A 71 26.46 -4.75 -1.50
C GLN A 71 27.58 -5.47 -2.23
N GLU A 72 27.80 -6.72 -1.88
CA GLU A 72 28.76 -7.61 -2.52
C GLU A 72 28.06 -8.90 -2.95
N ILE A 73 28.07 -9.18 -4.24
CA ILE A 73 27.32 -10.29 -4.85
C ILE A 73 28.30 -11.19 -5.61
N GLU A 74 28.14 -12.50 -5.45
CA GLU A 74 28.79 -13.52 -6.27
C GLU A 74 27.70 -14.30 -7.00
N LEU A 75 27.80 -14.36 -8.33
CA LEU A 75 26.83 -15.03 -9.21
C LEU A 75 27.33 -16.39 -9.69
N ASP A 76 26.41 -17.33 -9.93
CA ASP A 76 26.72 -18.54 -10.69
C ASP A 76 26.67 -18.31 -12.21
N ALA A 77 26.88 -19.38 -12.98
CA ALA A 77 26.87 -19.32 -14.44
C ALA A 77 25.51 -18.97 -15.06
N ASN A 78 24.42 -19.06 -14.30
CA ASN A 78 23.07 -18.68 -14.73
C ASN A 78 22.68 -17.29 -14.21
N GLY A 79 23.61 -16.56 -13.56
CA GLY A 79 23.34 -15.26 -12.97
C GLY A 79 22.56 -15.32 -11.65
N ILE A 80 22.48 -16.49 -11.00
CA ILE A 80 21.84 -16.64 -9.69
C ILE A 80 22.85 -16.32 -8.58
N PRO A 81 22.51 -15.47 -7.60
CA PRO A 81 23.41 -15.17 -6.48
C PRO A 81 23.69 -16.40 -5.61
N VAL A 82 24.96 -16.80 -5.52
CA VAL A 82 25.45 -17.83 -4.58
C VAL A 82 25.99 -17.22 -3.29
N SER A 83 26.32 -15.92 -3.30
CA SER A 83 26.59 -15.12 -2.11
C SER A 83 26.05 -13.71 -2.33
N TRP A 84 25.45 -13.12 -1.30
CA TRP A 84 25.06 -11.72 -1.29
C TRP A 84 25.27 -11.16 0.11
N GLN A 85 26.00 -10.06 0.24
CA GLN A 85 26.16 -9.31 1.49
C GLN A 85 25.67 -7.88 1.28
N ILE A 86 24.97 -7.33 2.25
CA ILE A 86 24.42 -5.96 2.23
C ILE A 86 24.73 -5.34 3.59
N SER A 87 25.29 -4.13 3.60
CA SER A 87 25.55 -3.40 4.85
C SER A 87 25.26 -1.91 4.69
N GLY A 88 24.71 -1.26 5.73
CA GLY A 88 24.40 0.16 5.68
C GLY A 88 23.31 0.58 6.65
N ASN A 89 22.38 1.41 6.18
CA ASN A 89 21.27 1.95 6.95
C ASN A 89 19.98 1.96 6.12
N SER A 90 18.87 1.67 6.79
CA SER A 90 17.52 1.68 6.22
C SER A 90 17.01 3.11 5.97
N LEU A 91 15.80 3.23 5.42
CA LEU A 91 15.13 4.52 5.20
C LEU A 91 15.05 5.40 6.45
N PHE A 92 14.83 4.79 7.62
CA PHE A 92 14.68 5.47 8.90
C PHE A 92 15.97 5.52 9.73
N GLY A 93 17.10 5.07 9.16
CA GLY A 93 18.42 5.17 9.75
C GLY A 93 18.88 3.94 10.55
N ASP A 94 18.01 2.94 10.73
CA ASP A 94 18.37 1.71 11.44
C ASP A 94 19.48 0.95 10.69
N PRO A 95 20.45 0.33 11.39
CA PRO A 95 21.51 -0.44 10.74
C PRO A 95 20.97 -1.60 9.88
N VAL A 96 21.55 -1.78 8.70
CA VAL A 96 21.30 -2.89 7.78
C VAL A 96 22.55 -3.75 7.71
N ALA A 97 22.36 -5.07 7.80
CA ALA A 97 23.35 -6.13 7.66
C ALA A 97 22.61 -7.40 7.25
N GLU A 98 22.48 -7.61 5.95
CA GLU A 98 21.83 -8.79 5.37
C GLU A 98 22.86 -9.63 4.63
N SER A 99 22.75 -10.94 4.74
CA SER A 99 23.60 -11.88 4.04
C SER A 99 22.82 -13.11 3.58
N MET A 100 23.22 -13.65 2.43
CA MET A 100 22.72 -14.91 1.91
C MET A 100 23.89 -15.69 1.29
N THR A 101 23.89 -17.00 1.50
CA THR A 101 24.83 -17.93 0.86
C THR A 101 24.13 -19.19 0.37
N GLN A 102 24.58 -19.73 -0.76
CA GLN A 102 24.13 -21.02 -1.30
C GLN A 102 25.31 -21.94 -1.50
N SER A 103 25.40 -22.99 -0.69
CA SER A 103 26.48 -23.96 -0.80
C SER A 103 26.03 -25.33 -0.31
N GLY A 104 26.55 -26.39 -0.92
CA GLY A 104 26.26 -27.77 -0.49
C GLY A 104 24.79 -28.18 -0.55
N GLY A 105 24.00 -27.59 -1.46
CA GLY A 105 22.55 -27.86 -1.59
C GLY A 105 21.68 -27.17 -0.55
N VAL A 106 22.19 -26.10 0.07
CA VAL A 106 21.48 -25.34 1.10
C VAL A 106 21.62 -23.85 0.82
N LEU A 107 20.51 -23.13 0.81
CA LEU A 107 20.43 -21.67 0.80
C LEU A 107 20.19 -21.23 2.25
N THR A 108 21.07 -20.36 2.77
CA THR A 108 20.97 -19.80 4.13
C THR A 108 21.01 -18.30 4.06
N TRP A 109 20.19 -17.62 4.86
CA TRP A 109 20.17 -16.17 4.96
C TRP A 109 20.07 -15.69 6.40
N GLU A 110 20.57 -14.48 6.62
CA GLU A 110 20.52 -13.77 7.89
C GLU A 110 20.39 -12.27 7.62
N SER A 111 19.51 -11.60 8.36
CA SER A 111 19.27 -10.16 8.32
C SER A 111 18.85 -9.67 9.69
N GLN A 112 18.66 -8.37 9.84
CA GLN A 112 18.09 -7.73 11.06
C GLN A 112 16.72 -8.31 11.37
N SER A 113 15.98 -8.63 10.31
CA SER A 113 14.55 -8.92 10.35
C SER A 113 14.24 -10.41 10.39
N GLU A 114 15.19 -11.28 10.05
CA GLU A 114 15.02 -12.73 10.03
C GLU A 114 16.31 -13.47 9.71
N SER A 115 16.33 -14.77 10.02
CA SER A 115 17.27 -15.73 9.47
C SER A 115 16.55 -17.02 9.10
N GLY A 116 17.14 -17.80 8.19
CA GLY A 116 16.55 -19.05 7.76
C GLY A 116 17.46 -19.86 6.85
N SER A 117 16.99 -21.07 6.55
CA SER A 117 17.69 -21.99 5.65
C SER A 117 16.70 -22.91 4.97
N ILE A 118 16.91 -23.17 3.68
CA ILE A 118 16.13 -24.12 2.88
C ILE A 118 17.07 -25.05 2.10
N ALA A 119 16.64 -26.30 1.94
CA ALA A 119 17.31 -27.23 1.04
C ALA A 119 16.97 -26.88 -0.40
N VAL A 120 17.99 -26.80 -1.25
CA VAL A 120 17.85 -26.45 -2.67
C VAL A 120 18.60 -27.47 -3.52
N GLU A 121 17.95 -28.03 -4.54
CA GLU A 121 18.61 -28.96 -5.48
C GLU A 121 19.54 -28.22 -6.44
N THR A 122 19.15 -27.02 -6.83
CA THR A 122 19.91 -26.06 -7.64
C THR A 122 19.83 -24.69 -7.00
N PRO A 123 20.82 -23.79 -7.20
CA PRO A 123 20.74 -22.42 -6.69
C PRO A 123 19.40 -21.77 -7.02
N GLN A 124 18.76 -21.18 -6.02
CA GLN A 124 17.44 -20.56 -6.12
C GLN A 124 17.57 -19.04 -5.99
N LEU A 125 16.76 -18.27 -6.70
CA LEU A 125 16.82 -16.82 -6.61
C LEU A 125 16.36 -16.32 -5.23
N TYR A 126 17.18 -15.50 -4.57
CA TYR A 126 16.90 -14.89 -3.27
C TYR A 126 16.41 -13.45 -3.42
N ILE A 127 15.24 -13.14 -2.85
CA ILE A 127 14.68 -11.78 -2.85
C ILE A 127 15.18 -11.04 -1.62
N VAL A 128 16.04 -10.05 -1.75
CA VAL A 128 16.66 -9.32 -0.62
C VAL A 128 15.66 -8.40 0.09
N ASN A 129 15.90 -8.12 1.36
CA ASN A 129 15.09 -7.17 2.14
C ASN A 129 15.56 -5.74 1.90
N ASP A 130 16.85 -5.45 2.07
CA ASP A 130 17.40 -4.08 2.04
C ASP A 130 18.32 -3.84 0.84
N GLY A 131 17.97 -4.43 -0.30
CA GLY A 131 18.68 -4.27 -1.57
C GLY A 131 18.56 -2.89 -2.20
N SER A 132 19.17 -2.76 -3.37
CA SER A 132 19.09 -1.57 -4.22
C SER A 132 18.18 -1.85 -5.41
N PRO A 133 17.66 -0.80 -6.10
CA PRO A 133 16.82 -0.97 -7.29
C PRO A 133 17.49 -1.76 -8.44
N TRP A 134 18.82 -1.91 -8.40
CA TRP A 134 19.57 -2.75 -9.35
C TRP A 134 19.18 -4.24 -9.27
N SER A 135 18.71 -4.70 -8.10
CA SER A 135 18.28 -6.08 -7.86
C SER A 135 17.18 -6.54 -8.82
N ASP A 136 16.24 -5.67 -9.18
CA ASP A 136 15.14 -6.02 -10.09
C ASP A 136 15.66 -6.39 -11.49
N GLY A 137 16.72 -5.72 -11.97
CA GLY A 137 17.38 -6.08 -13.23
C GLY A 137 18.06 -7.45 -13.16
N LEU A 138 18.70 -7.77 -12.02
CA LEU A 138 19.22 -9.11 -11.76
C LEU A 138 18.10 -10.16 -11.74
N TYR A 139 16.96 -9.84 -11.13
CA TYR A 139 15.81 -10.73 -11.04
C TYR A 139 15.23 -11.07 -12.41
N VAL A 140 15.06 -10.07 -13.28
CA VAL A 140 14.60 -10.31 -14.66
C VAL A 140 15.57 -11.20 -15.41
N ARG A 141 16.88 -10.91 -15.37
CA ARG A 141 17.90 -11.75 -16.02
C ARG A 141 17.89 -13.19 -15.53
N ALA A 142 17.72 -13.39 -14.22
CA ALA A 142 17.65 -14.73 -13.64
C ALA A 142 16.45 -15.52 -14.17
N VAL A 143 15.27 -14.90 -14.27
CA VAL A 143 14.08 -15.54 -14.84
C VAL A 143 14.28 -15.84 -16.33
N LEU A 144 14.81 -14.91 -17.11
CA LEU A 144 15.12 -15.14 -18.54
C LEU A 144 16.11 -16.31 -18.73
N ALA A 145 17.16 -16.38 -17.91
CA ALA A 145 18.17 -17.44 -17.97
C ALA A 145 17.59 -18.84 -17.66
N SER A 146 16.46 -18.91 -16.93
CA SER A 146 15.76 -20.17 -16.67
C SER A 146 15.01 -20.73 -17.88
N GLY A 147 14.81 -19.90 -18.92
CA GLY A 147 14.03 -20.24 -20.11
C GLY A 147 12.51 -20.21 -19.91
N GLY A 148 12.03 -19.64 -18.80
CA GLY A 148 10.62 -19.44 -18.48
C GLY A 148 10.26 -17.97 -18.24
N ASP A 149 9.01 -17.76 -17.81
CA ASP A 149 8.44 -16.45 -17.43
C ASP A 149 8.36 -16.27 -15.91
N SER A 150 8.75 -17.29 -15.14
CA SER A 150 8.60 -17.31 -13.69
C SER A 150 9.63 -18.22 -13.02
N LEU A 151 9.95 -17.90 -11.77
CA LEU A 151 10.84 -18.69 -10.92
C LEU A 151 10.33 -18.76 -9.47
N PRO A 152 10.44 -19.92 -8.80
CA PRO A 152 10.28 -19.98 -7.36
C PRO A 152 11.43 -19.19 -6.71
N VAL A 153 11.11 -18.42 -5.67
CA VAL A 153 12.10 -17.57 -4.97
C VAL A 153 12.18 -17.88 -3.49
N ALA A 154 13.33 -17.57 -2.90
CA ALA A 154 13.57 -17.68 -1.48
C ALA A 154 13.41 -16.30 -0.80
N PRO A 155 12.88 -16.22 0.43
CA PRO A 155 12.48 -17.34 1.31
C PRO A 155 11.23 -18.14 0.89
N ALA A 156 10.32 -17.55 0.13
CA ALA A 156 9.10 -18.19 -0.38
C ALA A 156 8.51 -17.40 -1.57
N GLY A 157 7.55 -18.00 -2.27
CA GLY A 157 6.81 -17.35 -3.34
C GLY A 157 7.36 -17.61 -4.74
N THR A 158 6.79 -16.91 -5.71
CA THR A 158 7.16 -16.99 -7.13
C THR A 158 7.31 -15.58 -7.67
N LEU A 159 8.42 -15.32 -8.36
CA LEU A 159 8.63 -14.11 -9.15
C LEU A 159 8.23 -14.42 -10.59
N SER A 160 7.48 -13.52 -11.22
CA SER A 160 7.15 -13.62 -12.65
C SER A 160 7.56 -12.37 -13.40
N ILE A 161 7.88 -12.52 -14.69
CA ILE A 161 8.17 -11.44 -15.61
C ILE A 161 7.28 -11.52 -16.84
N GLU A 162 7.01 -10.37 -17.44
CA GLU A 162 6.32 -10.24 -18.71
C GLU A 162 7.03 -9.20 -19.56
N GLU A 163 7.44 -9.59 -20.76
CA GLU A 163 8.01 -8.64 -21.73
C GLU A 163 6.88 -7.76 -22.29
N ILE A 164 7.04 -6.44 -22.18
CA ILE A 164 6.06 -5.48 -22.68
C ILE A 164 6.50 -5.01 -24.07
N GLU A 165 5.70 -5.32 -25.07
CA GLU A 165 5.91 -4.83 -26.43
C GLU A 165 5.65 -3.31 -26.48
N THR A 166 6.59 -2.57 -27.07
CA THR A 166 6.47 -1.11 -27.29
C THR A 166 6.95 -0.74 -28.69
N GLU A 167 6.28 0.22 -29.32
CA GLU A 167 6.73 0.81 -30.59
C GLU A 167 7.86 1.83 -30.40
N LEU A 168 8.20 2.18 -29.16
CA LEU A 168 9.24 3.14 -28.84
C LEU A 168 10.62 2.57 -29.16
N THR A 169 11.39 3.34 -29.91
CA THR A 169 12.82 3.11 -30.11
C THR A 169 13.61 4.02 -29.18
N PHE A 170 14.59 3.45 -28.48
CA PHE A 170 15.49 4.19 -27.61
C PHE A 170 16.80 4.43 -28.35
N ASP A 171 17.15 5.70 -28.61
CA ASP A 171 18.38 6.05 -29.31
C ASP A 171 19.62 5.51 -28.55
N GLY A 172 20.48 4.76 -29.25
CA GLY A 172 21.67 4.15 -28.67
C GLY A 172 21.42 2.90 -27.81
N LEU A 173 20.19 2.39 -27.80
CA LEU A 173 19.79 1.19 -27.06
C LEU A 173 19.07 0.21 -28.01
N GLU A 174 19.72 -0.14 -29.12
CA GLU A 174 19.15 -1.10 -30.06
C GLU A 174 18.91 -2.47 -29.40
N GLY A 175 17.69 -2.99 -29.56
CA GLY A 175 17.29 -4.27 -28.96
C GLY A 175 16.90 -4.19 -27.48
N ALA A 176 16.76 -2.99 -26.92
CA ALA A 176 16.27 -2.82 -25.56
C ALA A 176 14.83 -3.33 -25.37
N ARG A 177 14.57 -3.87 -24.19
CA ARG A 177 13.32 -4.55 -23.83
C ARG A 177 12.83 -4.11 -22.45
N ILE A 178 11.52 -3.97 -22.32
CA ILE A 178 10.87 -3.62 -21.06
C ILE A 178 10.23 -4.86 -20.48
N PHE A 179 10.43 -5.05 -19.18
CA PHE A 179 9.82 -6.14 -18.43
C PHE A 179 9.00 -5.60 -17.28
N ARG A 180 7.77 -6.10 -17.16
CA ARG A 180 6.97 -6.02 -15.95
C ARG A 180 7.35 -7.15 -15.00
N LEU A 181 7.54 -6.85 -13.73
CA LEU A 181 7.81 -7.82 -12.66
C LEU A 181 6.61 -7.91 -11.71
N THR A 182 6.23 -9.12 -11.32
CA THR A 182 5.20 -9.37 -10.30
C THR A 182 5.66 -10.44 -9.30
N GLY A 183 5.08 -10.44 -8.09
CA GLY A 183 5.43 -11.40 -7.02
C GLY A 183 6.40 -10.88 -5.97
N LEU A 184 6.98 -9.68 -6.15
CA LEU A 184 7.78 -9.00 -5.11
C LEU A 184 6.91 -8.24 -4.11
N GLY A 185 5.84 -7.61 -4.59
CA GLY A 185 4.92 -6.80 -3.79
C GLY A 185 3.50 -6.82 -4.36
N LEU A 186 2.64 -5.93 -3.85
CA LEU A 186 1.23 -5.82 -4.27
C LEU A 186 1.00 -5.04 -5.56
N GLY A 187 2.07 -4.72 -6.30
CA GLY A 187 2.01 -3.95 -7.53
C GLY A 187 3.12 -4.39 -8.48
N SER A 188 3.07 -3.83 -9.69
CA SER A 188 4.00 -4.15 -10.76
C SER A 188 5.31 -3.37 -10.61
N GLY A 189 6.43 -4.07 -10.80
CA GLY A 189 7.73 -3.46 -11.05
C GLY A 189 7.98 -3.32 -12.56
N TYR A 190 8.83 -2.37 -12.97
CA TYR A 190 9.20 -2.19 -14.37
C TYR A 190 10.70 -1.97 -14.51
N VAL A 191 11.30 -2.71 -15.45
CA VAL A 191 12.73 -2.68 -15.76
C VAL A 191 12.93 -2.56 -17.26
N LEU A 192 13.87 -1.71 -17.67
CA LEU A 192 14.38 -1.60 -19.04
C LEU A 192 15.78 -2.24 -19.07
N LEU A 193 15.93 -3.25 -19.91
CA LEU A 193 17.22 -3.86 -20.23
C LEU A 193 17.65 -3.48 -21.64
N ASP A 194 18.96 -3.34 -21.89
CA ASP A 194 19.48 -3.17 -23.25
C ASP A 194 19.56 -4.50 -24.02
N GLY A 195 20.06 -4.46 -25.26
CA GLY A 195 20.18 -5.66 -26.11
C GLY A 195 21.17 -6.72 -25.60
N GLU A 196 21.96 -6.41 -24.56
CA GLU A 196 22.87 -7.33 -23.87
C GLU A 196 22.37 -7.70 -22.46
N ASP A 197 21.10 -7.42 -22.16
CA ASP A 197 20.44 -7.63 -20.87
C ASP A 197 21.03 -6.81 -19.70
N ARG A 198 21.83 -5.77 -19.98
CA ARG A 198 22.32 -4.83 -18.96
C ARG A 198 21.16 -3.94 -18.50
N LEU A 199 21.14 -3.65 -17.20
CA LEU A 199 20.10 -2.79 -16.63
C LEU A 199 20.31 -1.35 -17.11
N VAL A 200 19.34 -0.80 -17.83
CA VAL A 200 19.31 0.62 -18.20
C VAL A 200 18.54 1.41 -17.16
N ALA A 201 17.35 0.94 -16.79
CA ALA A 201 16.50 1.62 -15.82
C ALA A 201 15.64 0.65 -14.99
N ASN A 202 15.56 0.90 -13.69
CA ASN A 202 14.44 0.48 -12.85
C ASN A 202 13.51 1.70 -12.70
N PHE A 203 12.22 1.52 -12.97
CA PHE A 203 11.27 2.63 -12.92
C PHE A 203 9.95 2.26 -12.23
N SER A 204 10.01 1.39 -11.21
CA SER A 204 8.84 0.84 -10.51
C SER A 204 8.10 1.81 -9.59
N GLY A 205 8.68 2.95 -9.18
CA GLY A 205 8.06 3.87 -8.21
C GLY A 205 8.81 5.18 -8.00
N GLY A 206 10.13 5.07 -7.94
CA GLY A 206 11.07 6.11 -8.39
C GLY A 206 11.78 5.59 -9.62
N MET A 207 12.80 6.32 -10.09
CA MET A 207 13.62 5.88 -11.21
C MET A 207 15.07 5.77 -10.80
N THR A 208 15.69 4.62 -11.07
CA THR A 208 17.14 4.46 -11.05
C THR A 208 17.57 4.15 -12.46
N ILE A 209 18.26 5.09 -13.10
CA ILE A 209 18.58 5.05 -14.53
C ILE A 209 20.06 5.33 -14.73
N LEU A 210 20.68 4.66 -15.70
CA LEU A 210 22.06 4.92 -16.10
C LEU A 210 22.25 6.43 -16.34
N GLU A 211 23.33 6.98 -15.80
CA GLU A 211 23.59 8.43 -15.80
C GLU A 211 23.68 9.01 -17.21
N ASP A 212 24.22 8.25 -18.16
CA ASP A 212 24.33 8.60 -19.58
C ASP A 212 23.01 8.48 -20.36
N HIS A 213 21.97 7.92 -19.74
CA HIS A 213 20.61 7.77 -20.30
C HIS A 213 19.54 8.49 -19.48
N GLN A 214 19.92 9.38 -18.55
CA GLN A 214 18.98 10.09 -17.68
C GLN A 214 17.97 10.97 -18.44
N ASP A 215 18.26 11.33 -19.69
CA ASP A 215 17.38 12.07 -20.58
C ASP A 215 16.10 11.29 -20.94
N LEU A 216 16.14 9.95 -20.84
CA LEU A 216 14.97 9.09 -21.02
C LEU A 216 13.98 9.13 -19.84
N ALA A 217 14.32 9.77 -18.72
CA ALA A 217 13.54 9.65 -17.49
C ALA A 217 12.08 10.12 -17.64
N ALA A 218 11.85 11.22 -18.37
CA ALA A 218 10.50 11.71 -18.62
C ALA A 218 9.70 10.74 -19.52
N THR A 219 10.34 10.22 -20.57
CA THR A 219 9.75 9.24 -21.49
C THR A 219 9.34 7.97 -20.76
N LEU A 220 10.24 7.39 -19.96
CA LEU A 220 9.96 6.17 -19.20
C LEU A 220 8.90 6.39 -18.12
N SER A 221 8.85 7.56 -17.51
CA SER A 221 7.79 7.90 -16.55
C SER A 221 6.40 7.96 -17.23
N GLY A 222 6.32 8.54 -18.42
CA GLY A 222 5.10 8.57 -19.23
C GLY A 222 4.66 7.17 -19.66
N LEU A 223 5.60 6.40 -20.22
CA LEU A 223 5.35 5.03 -20.65
C LEU A 223 4.89 4.14 -19.49
N ARG A 224 5.49 4.28 -18.30
CA ARG A 224 5.03 3.57 -17.10
C ARG A 224 3.58 3.86 -16.78
N ALA A 225 3.19 5.14 -16.82
CA ALA A 225 1.81 5.53 -16.53
C ALA A 225 0.84 4.91 -17.56
N GLU A 226 1.21 4.87 -18.83
CA GLU A 226 0.42 4.21 -19.89
C GLU A 226 0.30 2.71 -19.66
N MET A 227 1.41 2.02 -19.40
CA MET A 227 1.43 0.57 -19.14
C MET A 227 0.62 0.19 -17.91
N GLU A 228 0.74 0.96 -16.82
CA GLU A 228 -0.01 0.71 -15.59
C GLU A 228 -1.49 0.95 -15.79
N ASN A 229 -1.87 2.00 -16.54
CA ASN A 229 -3.29 2.25 -16.88
C ASN A 229 -3.89 1.11 -17.69
N ALA A 230 -3.21 0.68 -18.76
CA ALA A 230 -3.64 -0.44 -19.58
C ALA A 230 -3.75 -1.75 -18.78
N HIS A 231 -2.84 -1.96 -17.83
CA HIS A 231 -2.90 -3.12 -16.94
C HIS A 231 -4.13 -3.09 -16.03
N LEU A 232 -4.42 -1.94 -15.40
CA LEU A 232 -5.57 -1.79 -14.51
C LEU A 232 -6.90 -1.93 -15.26
N GLU A 233 -6.98 -1.43 -16.50
CA GLU A 233 -8.13 -1.63 -17.39
C GLU A 233 -8.32 -3.11 -17.74
N ALA A 234 -7.25 -3.82 -18.11
CA ALA A 234 -7.32 -5.24 -18.39
C ALA A 234 -7.74 -6.07 -17.16
N LEU A 235 -7.26 -5.68 -15.97
CA LEU A 235 -7.70 -6.31 -14.71
C LEU A 235 -9.17 -6.02 -14.43
N GLN A 236 -9.66 -4.81 -14.70
CA GLN A 236 -11.07 -4.48 -14.55
C GLN A 236 -11.94 -5.33 -15.47
N ASP A 237 -11.58 -5.45 -16.75
CA ASP A 237 -12.30 -6.28 -17.72
C ASP A 237 -12.34 -7.76 -17.31
N GLN A 238 -11.26 -8.25 -16.69
CA GLN A 238 -11.14 -9.63 -16.24
C GLN A 238 -11.91 -9.92 -14.94
N LEU A 239 -11.90 -8.98 -13.99
CA LEU A 239 -12.32 -9.21 -12.60
C LEU A 239 -13.74 -8.71 -12.30
N ALA A 240 -14.30 -7.87 -13.16
CA ALA A 240 -15.65 -7.31 -13.00
C ALA A 240 -16.71 -8.24 -13.60
N HIS A 241 -17.57 -8.80 -12.74
CA HIS A 241 -18.68 -9.65 -13.15
C HIS A 241 -19.98 -8.86 -13.13
N SER A 242 -20.48 -8.50 -14.31
CA SER A 242 -21.73 -7.76 -14.49
C SER A 242 -22.87 -8.68 -14.95
N PHE A 243 -24.10 -8.30 -14.62
CA PHE A 243 -25.30 -9.10 -14.89
C PHE A 243 -26.36 -8.26 -15.60
N ASP A 244 -26.99 -8.85 -16.63
CA ASP A 244 -28.09 -8.24 -17.39
C ASP A 244 -29.49 -8.63 -16.85
N GLN A 245 -29.52 -9.53 -15.86
CA GLN A 245 -30.70 -10.03 -15.18
C GLN A 245 -30.63 -9.73 -13.66
N PRO A 246 -31.77 -9.70 -12.95
CA PRO A 246 -31.78 -9.61 -11.49
C PRO A 246 -30.98 -10.76 -10.85
N VAL A 247 -30.09 -10.42 -9.92
CA VAL A 247 -29.29 -11.38 -9.17
C VAL A 247 -29.86 -11.53 -7.77
N VAL A 248 -30.18 -12.76 -7.38
CA VAL A 248 -30.63 -13.12 -6.04
C VAL A 248 -29.46 -13.73 -5.27
N ILE A 249 -29.01 -13.04 -4.23
CA ILE A 249 -28.07 -13.57 -3.25
C ILE A 249 -28.90 -14.22 -2.15
N ARG A 250 -29.00 -15.54 -2.17
CA ARG A 250 -29.86 -16.33 -1.26
C ARG A 250 -29.08 -16.98 -0.13
N ASN A 251 -29.79 -17.56 0.85
CA ASN A 251 -29.20 -18.28 1.98
C ASN A 251 -28.16 -17.42 2.72
N VAL A 252 -28.56 -16.20 3.09
CA VAL A 252 -27.72 -15.24 3.80
C VAL A 252 -28.42 -14.68 5.03
N ARG A 253 -27.64 -14.09 5.94
CA ARG A 253 -28.13 -13.17 6.96
C ARG A 253 -27.60 -11.78 6.70
N ILE A 254 -28.38 -10.76 7.00
CA ILE A 254 -28.02 -9.36 6.74
C ILE A 254 -27.64 -8.73 8.08
N PHE A 255 -26.47 -8.11 8.17
CA PHE A 255 -26.14 -7.25 9.31
C PHE A 255 -26.95 -5.96 9.24
N GLN A 256 -27.69 -5.68 10.30
CA GLN A 256 -28.52 -4.49 10.45
C GLN A 256 -27.81 -3.52 11.41
N PRO A 257 -27.12 -2.48 10.92
CA PRO A 257 -26.21 -1.66 11.73
C PRO A 257 -26.90 -0.81 12.80
N ASP A 258 -28.16 -0.39 12.60
CA ASP A 258 -28.90 0.39 13.58
C ASP A 258 -29.31 -0.44 14.80
N GLU A 259 -29.72 -1.68 14.58
CA GLU A 259 -30.13 -2.62 15.62
C GLU A 259 -28.94 -3.38 16.22
N GLY A 260 -27.83 -3.48 15.49
CA GLY A 260 -26.64 -4.23 15.89
C GLY A 260 -26.86 -5.75 15.89
N VAL A 261 -27.75 -6.26 15.05
CA VAL A 261 -28.11 -7.68 14.97
C VAL A 261 -28.03 -8.22 13.55
N LEU A 262 -28.10 -9.55 13.40
CA LEU A 262 -28.31 -10.21 12.12
C LEU A 262 -29.80 -10.46 11.88
N SER A 263 -30.22 -10.36 10.62
CA SER A 263 -31.57 -10.77 10.20
C SER A 263 -31.77 -12.29 10.34
N GLU A 264 -33.03 -12.71 10.25
CA GLU A 264 -33.36 -14.10 9.89
C GLU A 264 -32.80 -14.46 8.49
N PRO A 265 -32.66 -15.76 8.16
CA PRO A 265 -32.28 -16.19 6.82
C PRO A 265 -33.11 -15.51 5.74
N SER A 266 -32.41 -14.88 4.80
CA SER A 266 -32.97 -13.97 3.80
C SER A 266 -32.33 -14.22 2.43
N ALA A 267 -32.93 -13.62 1.41
CA ALA A 267 -32.36 -13.44 0.10
C ALA A 267 -32.50 -11.97 -0.34
N VAL A 268 -31.46 -11.45 -0.99
CA VAL A 268 -31.35 -10.06 -1.44
C VAL A 268 -31.31 -10.05 -2.96
N THR A 269 -32.21 -9.29 -3.58
CA THR A 269 -32.25 -9.12 -5.05
C THR A 269 -31.60 -7.81 -5.45
N VAL A 270 -30.63 -7.89 -6.36
CA VAL A 270 -29.94 -6.75 -6.96
C VAL A 270 -30.30 -6.68 -8.44
N PHE A 271 -30.58 -5.48 -8.94
CA PHE A 271 -30.73 -5.25 -10.37
C PHE A 271 -30.18 -3.86 -10.75
N GLY A 272 -29.37 -3.81 -11.81
CA GLY A 272 -28.53 -2.64 -12.07
C GLY A 272 -27.63 -2.38 -10.88
N ASN A 273 -27.64 -1.16 -10.35
CA ASN A 273 -26.80 -0.74 -9.23
C ASN A 273 -27.53 -0.73 -7.86
N SER A 274 -28.75 -1.25 -7.78
CA SER A 274 -29.63 -1.06 -6.63
C SER A 274 -30.14 -2.37 -6.04
N ILE A 275 -30.34 -2.37 -4.72
CA ILE A 275 -31.06 -3.43 -4.01
C ILE A 275 -32.55 -3.23 -4.26
N THR A 276 -33.20 -4.19 -4.92
CA THR A 276 -34.60 -4.06 -5.37
C THR A 276 -35.59 -4.81 -4.47
N ALA A 277 -35.15 -5.88 -3.80
CA ALA A 277 -35.97 -6.63 -2.86
C ALA A 277 -35.13 -7.31 -1.78
N ILE A 278 -35.72 -7.47 -0.59
CA ILE A 278 -35.21 -8.31 0.49
C ILE A 278 -36.38 -9.18 0.94
N GLN A 279 -36.23 -10.49 0.86
CA GLN A 279 -37.29 -11.47 1.08
C GLN A 279 -36.78 -12.67 1.90
N PRO A 280 -37.65 -13.46 2.54
CA PRO A 280 -37.26 -14.76 3.07
C PRO A 280 -36.69 -15.66 1.96
N ASP A 281 -35.64 -16.42 2.27
CA ASP A 281 -35.06 -17.39 1.32
C ASP A 281 -36.05 -18.53 1.04
N ASP A 282 -36.74 -18.46 -0.11
CA ASP A 282 -37.79 -19.39 -0.52
C ASP A 282 -37.84 -19.51 -2.06
N ASP A 283 -37.80 -20.75 -2.57
CA ASP A 283 -37.89 -21.05 -4.01
C ASP A 283 -39.22 -20.60 -4.63
N ALA A 284 -40.25 -20.31 -3.83
CA ALA A 284 -41.59 -19.94 -4.30
C ALA A 284 -41.63 -18.64 -5.12
N TRP A 285 -40.66 -17.74 -4.96
CA TRP A 285 -40.62 -16.44 -5.65
C TRP A 285 -39.37 -16.21 -6.49
N ILE A 286 -38.35 -17.07 -6.38
CA ILE A 286 -37.15 -17.01 -7.23
C ILE A 286 -37.51 -17.62 -8.59
N GLY A 287 -37.73 -16.76 -9.59
CA GLY A 287 -38.13 -17.15 -10.94
C GLY A 287 -36.96 -17.62 -11.82
N GLU A 288 -37.28 -18.17 -13.00
CA GLU A 288 -36.29 -18.58 -14.02
C GLU A 288 -35.54 -17.39 -14.65
N ASP A 289 -36.06 -16.17 -14.48
CA ASP A 289 -35.47 -14.91 -14.93
C ASP A 289 -34.45 -14.31 -13.94
N HIS A 290 -34.20 -14.99 -12.82
CA HIS A 290 -33.22 -14.60 -11.82
C HIS A 290 -31.94 -15.40 -11.96
N LEU A 291 -30.81 -14.71 -11.84
CA LEU A 291 -29.51 -15.33 -11.59
C LEU A 291 -29.36 -15.55 -10.09
N VAL A 292 -28.87 -16.72 -9.68
CA VAL A 292 -28.80 -17.09 -8.26
C VAL A 292 -27.36 -17.26 -7.82
N ILE A 293 -27.00 -16.60 -6.71
CA ILE A 293 -25.76 -16.80 -5.96
C ILE A 293 -26.14 -17.36 -4.59
N ASP A 294 -25.62 -18.53 -4.23
CA ASP A 294 -25.80 -19.10 -2.89
C ASP A 294 -24.76 -18.49 -1.93
N GLY A 295 -25.25 -17.87 -0.85
CA GLY A 295 -24.42 -17.32 0.21
C GLY A 295 -23.94 -18.35 1.23
N GLU A 296 -24.40 -19.60 1.13
CA GLU A 296 -24.01 -20.75 1.96
C GLU A 296 -24.18 -20.51 3.48
N GLY A 297 -25.19 -19.73 3.85
CA GLY A 297 -25.51 -19.37 5.24
C GLY A 297 -24.68 -18.22 5.80
N GLY A 298 -23.85 -17.58 4.96
CA GLY A 298 -22.97 -16.47 5.31
C GLY A 298 -23.69 -15.17 5.67
N THR A 299 -22.90 -14.15 5.99
CA THR A 299 -23.39 -12.83 6.40
C THR A 299 -23.09 -11.78 5.33
N LEU A 300 -24.12 -11.06 4.91
CA LEU A 300 -23.99 -9.83 4.15
C LEU A 300 -23.79 -8.64 5.10
N VAL A 301 -22.75 -7.87 4.84
CA VAL A 301 -22.44 -6.61 5.52
C VAL A 301 -22.37 -5.54 4.43
N SER A 302 -22.90 -4.33 4.69
CA SER A 302 -22.67 -3.20 3.77
C SER A 302 -21.17 -3.04 3.51
N GLY A 303 -20.80 -2.56 2.32
CA GLY A 303 -19.40 -2.43 1.95
C GLY A 303 -18.64 -1.57 2.98
N LEU A 304 -17.41 -1.98 3.29
CA LEU A 304 -16.61 -1.35 4.33
C LEU A 304 -16.15 0.04 3.90
N HIS A 305 -15.90 0.89 4.88
CA HIS A 305 -15.38 2.24 4.70
C HIS A 305 -13.98 2.36 5.28
N ASP A 306 -13.05 2.91 4.51
CA ASP A 306 -11.82 3.47 5.05
C ASP A 306 -11.97 5.00 5.11
N MET A 307 -12.09 5.53 6.33
CA MET A 307 -12.32 6.95 6.56
C MET A 307 -11.04 7.80 6.49
N HIS A 308 -9.88 7.19 6.22
CA HIS A 308 -8.63 7.89 5.99
C HIS A 308 -7.80 7.19 4.92
N ALA A 309 -8.21 7.33 3.67
CA ALA A 309 -7.51 6.79 2.52
C ALA A 309 -6.64 7.85 1.83
N HIS A 310 -5.63 7.36 1.10
CA HIS A 310 -4.91 8.14 0.09
C HIS A 310 -4.96 7.37 -1.23
N LEU A 311 -5.92 7.73 -2.08
CA LEU A 311 -6.22 7.01 -3.31
C LEU A 311 -5.11 7.16 -4.36
N GLY A 312 -4.96 6.11 -5.13
CA GLY A 312 -4.10 6.03 -6.30
C GLY A 312 -4.61 4.91 -7.19
N ALA A 313 -4.32 4.97 -8.49
CA ALA A 313 -4.79 3.95 -9.43
C ALA A 313 -4.31 2.54 -9.02
N ASP A 314 -3.05 2.42 -8.57
CA ASP A 314 -2.44 1.16 -8.09
C ASP A 314 -3.07 0.60 -6.80
N ARG A 315 -3.79 1.44 -6.04
CA ARG A 315 -4.40 1.09 -4.74
C ARG A 315 -5.90 0.85 -4.86
N ALA A 316 -6.55 1.36 -5.89
CA ALA A 316 -7.99 1.32 -6.05
C ALA A 316 -8.53 -0.12 -6.02
N LEU A 317 -7.87 -1.03 -6.76
CA LEU A 317 -8.19 -2.47 -6.76
C LEU A 317 -8.01 -3.11 -5.37
N ARG A 318 -6.98 -2.69 -4.61
CA ARG A 318 -6.67 -3.25 -3.28
C ARG A 318 -7.81 -3.01 -2.30
N TYR A 319 -8.43 -1.84 -2.31
CA TYR A 319 -9.61 -1.54 -1.49
C TYR A 319 -10.77 -2.48 -1.79
N ILE A 320 -11.12 -2.65 -3.07
CA ILE A 320 -12.20 -3.57 -3.47
C ILE A 320 -11.86 -5.01 -3.04
N SER A 321 -10.61 -5.46 -3.21
CA SER A 321 -10.18 -6.81 -2.78
C SER A 321 -10.25 -7.04 -1.27
N ALA A 322 -10.27 -5.96 -0.47
CA ALA A 322 -10.43 -5.96 0.97
C ALA A 322 -11.87 -5.67 1.42
N GLY A 323 -12.83 -5.59 0.48
CA GLY A 323 -14.23 -5.31 0.79
C GLY A 323 -14.56 -3.85 1.08
N VAL A 324 -13.63 -2.94 0.82
CA VAL A 324 -13.84 -1.50 0.97
C VAL A 324 -14.45 -0.98 -0.30
N THR A 325 -15.74 -0.64 -0.27
CA THR A 325 -16.46 -0.10 -1.44
C THR A 325 -16.53 1.43 -1.43
N SER A 326 -16.19 2.05 -0.30
CA SER A 326 -16.12 3.49 -0.18
C SER A 326 -14.94 3.94 0.69
N VAL A 327 -14.39 5.10 0.38
CA VAL A 327 -13.34 5.74 1.16
C VAL A 327 -13.60 7.22 1.36
N ARG A 328 -12.96 7.81 2.36
CA ARG A 328 -12.72 9.26 2.44
C ARG A 328 -11.25 9.52 2.10
N ASP A 329 -10.99 10.16 0.96
CA ASP A 329 -9.64 10.53 0.54
C ASP A 329 -9.20 11.78 1.31
N MET A 330 -8.16 11.63 2.13
CA MET A 330 -7.69 12.63 3.08
C MET A 330 -6.52 13.45 2.54
N GLY A 331 -6.45 13.67 1.23
CA GLY A 331 -5.50 14.55 0.59
C GLY A 331 -4.75 13.89 -0.56
N ASN A 332 -4.75 14.55 -1.71
CA ASN A 332 -4.15 14.03 -2.93
C ASN A 332 -3.67 15.16 -3.86
N SER A 333 -3.15 14.79 -5.03
CA SER A 333 -3.02 15.74 -6.14
C SER A 333 -4.41 16.21 -6.58
N PRO A 334 -4.71 17.53 -6.58
CA PRO A 334 -6.07 18.00 -6.80
C PRO A 334 -6.70 17.56 -8.13
N ASP A 335 -6.02 17.78 -9.26
CA ASP A 335 -6.54 17.33 -10.57
C ASP A 335 -6.40 15.82 -10.78
N GLY A 336 -5.37 15.21 -10.17
CA GLY A 336 -5.08 13.79 -10.33
C GLY A 336 -6.17 12.89 -9.77
N VAL A 337 -6.67 13.21 -8.58
CA VAL A 337 -7.72 12.41 -7.93
C VAL A 337 -9.07 12.55 -8.63
N LEU A 338 -9.40 13.72 -9.18
CA LEU A 338 -10.63 13.90 -9.96
C LEU A 338 -10.64 13.01 -11.21
N ARG A 339 -9.53 12.97 -11.96
CA ARG A 339 -9.40 12.05 -13.11
C ARG A 339 -9.49 10.58 -12.69
N LEU A 340 -8.88 10.23 -11.56
CA LEU A 340 -8.98 8.87 -11.03
C LEU A 340 -10.43 8.49 -10.69
N MET A 341 -11.20 9.44 -10.16
CA MET A 341 -12.60 9.23 -9.84
C MET A 341 -13.47 9.01 -11.07
N ASP A 342 -13.28 9.82 -12.11
CA ASP A 342 -14.00 9.63 -13.38
C ASP A 342 -13.78 8.20 -13.95
N ARG A 343 -12.54 7.69 -13.86
CA ARG A 343 -12.21 6.32 -14.31
C ARG A 343 -12.86 5.24 -13.45
N ILE A 344 -12.91 5.42 -12.13
CA ILE A 344 -13.55 4.46 -11.21
C ILE A 344 -15.09 4.48 -11.34
N GLU A 345 -15.68 5.66 -11.54
CA GLU A 345 -17.14 5.83 -11.65
C GLU A 345 -17.68 5.37 -13.00
N SER A 346 -16.90 5.54 -14.08
CA SER A 346 -17.24 5.01 -15.41
C SER A 346 -17.04 3.50 -15.55
N GLY A 347 -16.37 2.87 -14.59
CA GLY A 347 -16.05 1.45 -14.62
C GLY A 347 -14.85 1.08 -15.49
N GLU A 348 -14.03 2.07 -15.89
CA GLU A 348 -12.77 1.86 -16.62
C GLU A 348 -11.73 1.14 -15.76
N ILE A 349 -11.70 1.41 -14.45
CA ILE A 349 -10.87 0.66 -13.49
C ILE A 349 -11.66 0.31 -12.22
N ALA A 350 -11.29 -0.80 -11.57
CA ALA A 350 -11.85 -1.18 -10.28
C ALA A 350 -11.43 -0.19 -9.19
N GLY A 351 -12.38 0.25 -8.36
CA GLY A 351 -12.07 1.09 -7.22
C GLY A 351 -13.27 1.46 -6.36
N PRO A 352 -13.02 1.89 -5.11
CA PRO A 352 -14.06 2.35 -4.21
C PRO A 352 -14.59 3.72 -4.65
N ARG A 353 -15.82 4.04 -4.25
CA ARG A 353 -16.32 5.42 -4.28
C ARG A 353 -15.51 6.26 -3.31
N ALA A 354 -15.25 7.53 -3.60
CA ALA A 354 -14.56 8.42 -2.66
C ALA A 354 -15.39 9.64 -2.27
N MET A 355 -15.20 10.09 -1.04
CA MET A 355 -15.47 11.44 -0.61
C MET A 355 -14.14 12.19 -0.52
N LEU A 356 -14.00 13.34 -1.18
CA LEU A 356 -12.71 14.02 -1.30
C LEU A 356 -12.54 15.12 -0.26
N SER A 357 -11.41 15.08 0.46
CA SER A 357 -10.97 16.14 1.36
C SER A 357 -9.80 16.92 0.75
N GLY A 358 -10.01 18.21 0.54
CA GLY A 358 -9.05 19.13 -0.07
C GLY A 358 -7.96 19.51 0.93
N MET A 359 -6.75 18.99 0.72
CA MET A 359 -5.64 19.20 1.63
C MET A 359 -4.97 20.56 1.39
N ILE A 360 -4.81 21.34 2.47
CA ILE A 360 -4.14 22.63 2.47
C ILE A 360 -3.00 22.60 3.49
N GLU A 361 -1.80 22.90 3.03
CA GLU A 361 -0.58 22.97 3.82
C GLU A 361 -0.01 24.40 3.83
N GLY A 362 0.59 24.82 4.95
CA GLY A 362 1.30 26.09 5.03
C GLY A 362 2.72 25.98 4.49
N ARG A 363 3.19 26.99 3.74
CA ARG A 363 4.57 27.02 3.22
C ARG A 363 5.58 27.14 4.38
N SER A 364 6.46 26.16 4.50
CA SER A 364 7.57 26.13 5.45
C SER A 364 8.66 25.15 4.99
N ASP A 365 9.78 25.09 5.71
CA ASP A 365 10.82 24.09 5.48
C ASP A 365 10.35 22.64 5.77
N TYR A 366 9.16 22.47 6.33
CA TYR A 366 8.56 21.18 6.68
C TYR A 366 7.33 20.82 5.83
N SER A 367 6.97 21.64 4.84
CA SER A 367 5.77 21.41 4.04
C SER A 367 5.80 20.04 3.37
N VAL A 368 4.69 19.32 3.48
CA VAL A 368 4.45 18.18 2.59
C VAL A 368 4.00 18.67 1.22
N HIS A 369 4.38 17.94 0.17
CA HIS A 369 4.08 18.30 -1.22
C HIS A 369 2.82 17.60 -1.77
N THR A 370 1.80 17.47 -0.92
CA THR A 370 0.48 16.92 -1.28
C THR A 370 -0.59 18.00 -1.09
N GLY A 371 -1.56 18.08 -2.00
CA GLY A 371 -2.59 19.12 -1.99
C GLY A 371 -2.07 20.47 -2.45
N ILE A 372 -2.57 21.56 -1.85
CA ILE A 372 -2.19 22.94 -2.17
C ILE A 372 -1.35 23.53 -1.02
N ILE A 373 -0.17 24.07 -1.35
CA ILE A 373 0.70 24.75 -0.39
C ILE A 373 0.47 26.26 -0.47
N ALA A 374 -0.07 26.84 0.60
CA ALA A 374 -0.34 28.27 0.72
C ALA A 374 0.80 29.00 1.45
N ALA A 375 1.31 30.08 0.86
CA ALA A 375 2.32 30.96 1.45
C ALA A 375 1.71 32.14 2.22
N SER A 376 0.39 32.35 2.11
CA SER A 376 -0.35 33.41 2.81
C SER A 376 -1.78 32.98 3.11
N LEU A 377 -2.45 33.69 4.01
CA LEU A 377 -3.87 33.47 4.29
C LEU A 377 -4.72 33.63 3.02
N ASP A 378 -4.46 34.64 2.19
CA ASP A 378 -5.23 34.86 0.95
C ASP A 378 -5.13 33.66 0.00
N GLU A 379 -3.95 33.07 -0.14
CA GLU A 379 -3.73 31.84 -0.92
C GLU A 379 -4.43 30.63 -0.28
N ALA A 380 -4.46 30.53 1.05
CA ALA A 380 -5.16 29.46 1.74
C ALA A 380 -6.69 29.56 1.54
N LEU A 381 -7.25 30.77 1.60
CA LEU A 381 -8.66 31.02 1.30
C LEU A 381 -8.98 30.78 -0.19
N GLU A 382 -8.05 31.10 -1.09
CA GLU A 382 -8.19 30.76 -2.51
C GLU A 382 -8.19 29.25 -2.74
N ALA A 383 -7.35 28.50 -2.02
CA ALA A 383 -7.34 27.05 -2.05
C ALA A 383 -8.66 26.45 -1.55
N VAL A 384 -9.25 26.99 -0.46
CA VAL A 384 -10.58 26.59 0.01
C VAL A 384 -11.63 26.78 -1.09
N ARG A 385 -11.67 27.97 -1.72
CA ARG A 385 -12.58 28.26 -2.83
C ARG A 385 -12.37 27.36 -4.03
N TRP A 386 -11.10 27.05 -4.35
CA TRP A 386 -10.76 26.15 -5.43
C TRP A 386 -11.36 24.77 -5.17
N TYR A 387 -11.08 24.16 -4.02
CA TYR A 387 -11.63 22.85 -3.67
C TYR A 387 -13.17 22.84 -3.67
N ALA A 388 -13.79 23.86 -3.09
CA ALA A 388 -15.24 24.02 -3.09
C ALA A 388 -15.83 24.04 -4.51
N SER A 389 -15.20 24.80 -5.42
CA SER A 389 -15.65 24.91 -6.82
C SER A 389 -15.43 23.64 -7.66
N HIS A 390 -14.65 22.68 -7.17
CA HIS A 390 -14.36 21.39 -7.84
C HIS A 390 -15.05 20.19 -7.17
N GLY A 391 -16.04 20.45 -6.30
CA GLY A 391 -16.90 19.39 -5.74
C GLY A 391 -16.30 18.62 -4.56
N TYR A 392 -15.23 19.14 -3.94
CA TYR A 392 -14.73 18.58 -2.69
C TYR A 392 -15.73 18.82 -1.56
N TRP A 393 -15.82 17.84 -0.64
CA TRP A 393 -16.78 17.86 0.47
C TRP A 393 -16.21 18.49 1.74
N GLN A 394 -14.90 18.36 1.92
CA GLN A 394 -14.22 18.73 3.16
C GLN A 394 -12.89 19.41 2.86
N ILE A 395 -12.43 20.29 3.75
CA ILE A 395 -11.07 20.81 3.76
C ILE A 395 -10.27 20.08 4.84
N LYS A 396 -9.07 19.60 4.49
CA LYS A 396 -8.09 19.05 5.44
C LYS A 396 -6.98 20.08 5.68
N ILE A 397 -6.96 20.67 6.87
CA ILE A 397 -5.89 21.59 7.29
C ILE A 397 -4.70 20.78 7.81
N TYR A 398 -3.48 21.18 7.45
CA TYR A 398 -2.27 20.42 7.76
C TYR A 398 -1.25 21.18 8.64
N ASN A 399 -0.22 20.44 9.07
CA ASN A 399 0.67 20.78 10.18
C ASN A 399 1.32 22.17 10.13
N SER A 400 1.62 22.69 8.95
CA SER A 400 2.38 23.94 8.80
C SER A 400 1.50 25.17 8.62
N VAL A 401 0.17 25.02 8.60
CA VAL A 401 -0.76 26.16 8.56
C VAL A 401 -0.64 26.98 9.85
N PRO A 402 -0.38 28.30 9.77
CA PRO A 402 -0.35 29.17 10.95
C PRO A 402 -1.68 29.15 11.70
N GLY A 403 -1.63 29.10 13.03
CA GLY A 403 -2.81 28.98 13.88
C GLY A 403 -3.84 30.09 13.66
N GLU A 404 -3.39 31.32 13.39
CA GLU A 404 -4.26 32.46 13.11
C GLU A 404 -5.01 32.38 11.76
N TRP A 405 -4.63 31.44 10.87
CA TRP A 405 -5.35 31.21 9.61
C TRP A 405 -6.53 30.24 9.77
N ILE A 406 -6.54 29.42 10.83
CA ILE A 406 -7.52 28.34 10.99
C ILE A 406 -8.95 28.88 11.03
N ALA A 407 -9.24 29.84 11.91
CA ALA A 407 -10.60 30.37 12.03
C ALA A 407 -11.12 31.01 10.72
N PRO A 408 -10.36 31.89 10.02
CA PRO A 408 -10.77 32.38 8.70
C PRO A 408 -10.96 31.28 7.64
N MET A 409 -10.11 30.25 7.62
CA MET A 409 -10.23 29.13 6.68
C MET A 409 -11.49 28.30 6.95
N VAL A 410 -11.80 28.06 8.23
CA VAL A 410 -13.02 27.34 8.64
C VAL A 410 -14.27 28.17 8.30
N GLU A 411 -14.25 29.48 8.54
CA GLU A 411 -15.34 30.38 8.16
C GLU A 411 -15.60 30.34 6.64
N GLU A 412 -14.55 30.43 5.82
CA GLU A 412 -14.66 30.33 4.37
C GLU A 412 -15.19 28.95 3.94
N ALA A 413 -14.66 27.85 4.48
CA ALA A 413 -15.11 26.50 4.14
C ALA A 413 -16.61 26.31 4.44
N HIS A 414 -17.06 26.73 5.63
CA HIS A 414 -18.47 26.67 6.01
C HIS A 414 -19.35 27.58 5.15
N ALA A 415 -18.86 28.74 4.71
CA ALA A 415 -19.60 29.62 3.80
C ALA A 415 -19.89 28.96 2.44
N TRP A 416 -19.05 28.01 2.02
CA TRP A 416 -19.25 27.16 0.85
C TRP A 416 -19.96 25.83 1.14
N GLY A 417 -20.27 25.55 2.41
CA GLY A 417 -20.93 24.31 2.84
C GLY A 417 -19.99 23.10 2.96
N LEU A 418 -18.68 23.31 2.96
CA LEU A 418 -17.69 22.25 3.18
C LEU A 418 -17.52 22.01 4.68
N SER A 419 -17.28 20.77 5.08
CA SER A 419 -16.82 20.47 6.44
C SER A 419 -15.31 20.72 6.57
N VAL A 420 -14.77 20.73 7.79
CA VAL A 420 -13.33 20.84 8.04
C VAL A 420 -12.83 19.70 8.93
N THR A 421 -11.70 19.13 8.55
CA THR A 421 -10.92 18.15 9.34
C THR A 421 -9.45 18.53 9.28
N GLY A 422 -8.62 17.76 9.96
CA GLY A 422 -7.22 17.63 9.62
C GLY A 422 -6.36 17.34 10.82
N HIS A 423 -5.07 17.57 10.61
CA HIS A 423 -4.14 17.57 11.71
C HIS A 423 -4.45 18.74 12.64
N VAL A 424 -3.94 18.68 13.86
CA VAL A 424 -3.87 19.86 14.71
C VAL A 424 -2.55 20.56 14.34
N PRO A 425 -2.57 21.76 13.72
CA PRO A 425 -1.34 22.40 13.26
C PRO A 425 -0.35 22.63 14.40
N ALA A 426 0.94 22.77 14.05
CA ALA A 426 1.97 22.96 15.07
C ALA A 426 1.66 24.16 15.95
N PHE A 427 1.86 23.98 17.27
CA PHE A 427 1.59 24.98 18.32
C PHE A 427 0.11 25.37 18.49
N VAL A 428 -0.81 24.55 17.96
CA VAL A 428 -2.26 24.69 18.15
C VAL A 428 -2.75 23.57 19.08
N SER A 429 -3.77 23.85 19.90
CA SER A 429 -4.43 22.82 20.72
C SER A 429 -5.60 22.17 19.97
N PRO A 430 -5.89 20.88 20.23
CA PRO A 430 -7.11 20.24 19.73
C PRO A 430 -8.38 21.01 20.13
N ASP A 431 -8.43 21.56 21.34
CA ASP A 431 -9.55 22.36 21.85
C ASP A 431 -9.85 23.56 20.93
N TYR A 432 -8.83 24.29 20.49
CA TYR A 432 -9.01 25.41 19.57
C TYR A 432 -9.53 24.95 18.20
N ALA A 433 -9.04 23.81 17.68
CA ALA A 433 -9.55 23.25 16.43
C ALA A 433 -11.03 22.86 16.53
N ILE A 434 -11.44 22.27 17.65
CA ILE A 434 -12.85 21.93 17.94
C ILE A 434 -13.70 23.21 18.02
N GLU A 435 -13.30 24.18 18.84
CA GLU A 435 -14.02 25.44 19.05
C GLU A 435 -14.17 26.27 17.77
N THR A 436 -13.18 26.21 16.88
CA THR A 436 -13.22 26.93 15.59
C THR A 436 -14.12 26.26 14.56
N GLY A 437 -14.45 24.98 14.73
CA GLY A 437 -15.47 24.30 13.94
C GLY A 437 -14.99 23.07 13.15
N TYR A 438 -13.97 22.35 13.63
CA TYR A 438 -13.63 21.05 13.04
C TYR A 438 -14.78 20.06 13.24
N ALA A 439 -15.20 19.42 12.16
CA ALA A 439 -16.19 18.34 12.18
C ALA A 439 -15.58 17.03 12.70
N ASP A 440 -14.28 16.82 12.45
CA ASP A 440 -13.50 15.72 13.01
C ASP A 440 -12.03 16.09 13.14
N ILE A 441 -11.32 15.44 14.06
CA ILE A 441 -9.85 15.51 14.15
C ILE A 441 -9.27 14.29 13.42
N ALA A 442 -8.27 14.52 12.57
CA ALA A 442 -7.58 13.44 11.88
C ALA A 442 -6.43 12.88 12.74
N HIS A 443 -6.42 11.56 12.86
CA HIS A 443 -5.47 10.76 13.62
C HIS A 443 -5.57 10.90 15.14
N ILE A 444 -5.70 9.78 15.85
CA ILE A 444 -5.79 9.77 17.31
C ILE A 444 -4.58 10.36 18.02
N ASN A 445 -3.37 10.25 17.44
CA ASN A 445 -2.19 10.92 18.00
C ASN A 445 -2.32 12.45 17.96
N GLN A 446 -2.95 13.05 16.96
CA GLN A 446 -3.10 14.51 16.91
C GLN A 446 -3.96 15.03 18.07
N LEU A 447 -4.97 14.26 18.47
CA LEU A 447 -5.75 14.54 19.67
C LEU A 447 -4.90 14.32 20.93
N MET A 448 -4.29 13.13 21.08
CA MET A 448 -3.57 12.75 22.30
C MET A 448 -2.35 13.64 22.57
N LEU A 449 -1.62 14.05 21.53
CA LEU A 449 -0.44 14.92 21.67
C LEU A 449 -0.79 16.27 22.29
N GLY A 450 -2.02 16.76 22.11
CA GLY A 450 -2.51 17.96 22.79
C GLY A 450 -2.50 17.86 24.32
N TRP A 451 -2.43 16.65 24.88
CA TRP A 451 -2.32 16.40 26.32
C TRP A 451 -0.92 16.01 26.78
N MET A 452 0.01 15.72 25.85
CA MET A 452 1.32 15.11 26.14
C MET A 452 2.52 15.95 25.73
N LEU A 453 2.35 16.90 24.81
CA LEU A 453 3.45 17.75 24.35
C LEU A 453 3.67 18.95 25.27
N GLU A 454 4.93 19.32 25.41
CA GLU A 454 5.38 20.49 26.14
C GLU A 454 5.41 21.72 25.23
N GLU A 455 5.40 22.91 25.83
CA GLU A 455 5.51 24.18 25.11
C GLU A 455 6.81 24.22 24.29
N GLY A 456 6.67 24.45 22.97
CA GLY A 456 7.80 24.53 22.04
C GLY A 456 8.12 23.24 21.29
N GLU A 457 7.48 22.11 21.61
CA GLU A 457 7.61 20.89 20.83
C GLU A 457 6.86 20.98 19.49
N ASP A 458 7.58 20.79 18.39
CA ASP A 458 7.08 21.06 17.03
C ASP A 458 6.61 19.78 16.33
N THR A 459 5.29 19.62 16.16
CA THR A 459 4.64 18.46 15.52
C THR A 459 4.95 18.33 14.02
N ARG A 460 5.63 19.29 13.40
CA ARG A 460 6.17 19.14 12.04
C ARG A 460 7.35 18.18 12.00
N THR A 461 8.02 17.95 13.13
CA THR A 461 9.13 17.01 13.30
C THR A 461 8.64 15.57 13.61
N PRO A 462 9.52 14.54 13.66
CA PRO A 462 9.13 13.18 14.02
C PRO A 462 8.46 13.02 15.39
N ILE A 463 8.52 14.02 16.29
CA ILE A 463 7.87 13.98 17.61
C ILE A 463 6.36 13.73 17.53
N ARG A 464 5.69 14.11 16.43
CA ARG A 464 4.27 13.80 16.22
C ARG A 464 3.95 12.31 16.16
N LEU A 465 4.98 11.48 15.99
CA LEU A 465 4.89 10.02 15.97
C LEU A 465 5.56 9.44 17.21
N THR A 466 6.81 9.83 17.48
CA THR A 466 7.61 9.26 18.57
C THR A 466 7.16 9.73 19.96
N GLY A 467 6.48 10.87 20.07
CA GLY A 467 5.95 11.39 21.34
C GLY A 467 4.89 10.48 21.98
N MET A 468 4.28 9.59 21.19
CA MET A 468 3.27 8.63 21.68
C MET A 468 3.81 7.66 22.74
N ARG A 469 5.13 7.48 22.85
CA ARG A 469 5.76 6.71 23.94
C ARG A 469 5.41 7.25 25.33
N ARG A 470 5.10 8.55 25.44
CA ARG A 470 4.68 9.20 26.70
C ARG A 470 3.26 8.84 27.13
N GLY A 471 2.50 8.15 26.27
CA GLY A 471 1.09 7.83 26.53
C GLY A 471 0.86 6.98 27.78
N GLY A 472 1.85 6.19 28.20
CA GLY A 472 1.76 5.39 29.43
C GLY A 472 1.51 6.21 30.71
N ASP A 473 1.94 7.47 30.73
CA ASP A 473 1.79 8.38 31.87
C ASP A 473 0.49 9.22 31.80
N LEU A 474 -0.30 9.08 30.73
CA LEU A 474 -1.49 9.91 30.49
C LEU A 474 -2.66 9.48 31.38
N ASP A 475 -3.09 10.36 32.30
CA ASP A 475 -4.34 10.17 33.04
C ASP A 475 -5.54 10.63 32.21
N LEU A 476 -6.28 9.67 31.66
CA LEU A 476 -7.49 9.92 30.88
C LEU A 476 -8.65 10.52 31.70
N ASN A 477 -8.58 10.51 33.03
CA ASN A 477 -9.57 11.16 33.91
C ASN A 477 -9.17 12.59 34.28
N SER A 478 -8.00 13.04 33.85
CA SER A 478 -7.53 14.40 34.14
C SER A 478 -8.46 15.45 33.51
N GLU A 479 -8.49 16.63 34.13
CA GLU A 479 -9.35 17.72 33.65
C GLU A 479 -9.08 18.15 32.20
N PRO A 480 -7.82 18.23 31.71
CA PRO A 480 -7.56 18.53 30.30
C PRO A 480 -8.22 17.53 29.34
N VAL A 481 -8.06 16.22 29.58
CA VAL A 481 -8.68 15.18 28.73
C VAL A 481 -10.20 15.28 28.78
N GLN A 482 -10.77 15.37 29.98
CA GLN A 482 -12.22 15.44 30.16
C GLN A 482 -12.81 16.74 29.60
N HIS A 483 -12.06 17.84 29.59
CA HIS A 483 -12.45 19.09 28.95
C HIS A 483 -12.56 18.92 27.44
N THR A 484 -11.52 18.41 26.77
CA THR A 484 -11.53 18.14 25.33
C THR A 484 -12.68 17.20 24.95
N VAL A 485 -12.92 16.12 25.70
CA VAL A 485 -14.03 15.20 25.44
C VAL A 485 -15.39 15.91 25.50
N ARG A 486 -15.60 16.80 26.49
CA ARG A 486 -16.84 17.59 26.58
C ARG A 486 -16.99 18.57 25.42
N LEU A 487 -15.90 19.20 24.97
CA LEU A 487 -15.92 20.05 23.77
C LEU A 487 -16.31 19.25 22.53
N MET A 488 -15.74 18.05 22.33
CA MET A 488 -16.12 17.18 21.23
C MET A 488 -17.61 16.81 21.28
N GLN A 489 -18.18 16.56 22.48
CA GLN A 489 -19.61 16.30 22.64
C GLN A 489 -20.47 17.54 22.33
N GLU A 490 -20.06 18.72 22.80
CA GLU A 490 -20.78 19.99 22.60
C GLU A 490 -20.84 20.38 21.12
N HIS A 491 -19.74 20.17 20.40
CA HIS A 491 -19.60 20.52 18.99
C HIS A 491 -19.97 19.38 18.03
N GLY A 492 -20.18 18.16 18.54
CA GLY A 492 -20.40 16.97 17.71
C GLY A 492 -19.17 16.56 16.90
N THR A 493 -17.97 16.90 17.35
CA THR A 493 -16.71 16.59 16.66
C THR A 493 -16.39 15.10 16.78
N ALA A 494 -16.19 14.44 15.64
CA ALA A 494 -15.79 13.03 15.57
C ALA A 494 -14.26 12.86 15.65
N LEU A 495 -13.80 11.60 15.72
CA LEU A 495 -12.38 11.28 15.62
C LEU A 495 -12.13 10.28 14.50
N ASP A 496 -11.25 10.65 13.58
CA ASP A 496 -10.61 9.72 12.65
C ASP A 496 -9.37 9.10 13.29
N THR A 497 -9.39 7.79 13.44
CA THR A 497 -8.55 7.11 14.43
C THR A 497 -7.18 6.75 13.91
N THR A 498 -7.07 6.08 12.76
CA THR A 498 -5.79 5.60 12.19
C THR A 498 -4.94 4.78 13.18
N ALA A 499 -5.61 4.04 14.07
CA ALA A 499 -4.97 3.31 15.16
C ALA A 499 -3.98 2.25 14.65
N VAL A 500 -4.26 1.62 13.50
CA VAL A 500 -3.41 0.61 12.85
C VAL A 500 -2.07 1.19 12.39
N THR A 501 -2.03 2.46 11.99
CA THR A 501 -0.77 3.12 11.60
C THR A 501 0.11 3.37 12.81
N LEU A 502 -0.50 3.71 13.96
CA LEU A 502 0.24 3.81 15.22
C LEU A 502 0.60 2.45 15.79
N GLU A 503 -0.22 1.41 15.61
CA GLU A 503 0.17 0.03 15.94
C GLU A 503 1.40 -0.39 15.14
N LEU A 504 1.39 -0.18 13.81
CA LEU A 504 2.52 -0.49 12.95
C LEU A 504 3.78 0.26 13.41
N LEU A 505 3.66 1.53 13.75
CA LEU A 505 4.78 2.32 14.22
C LEU A 505 5.31 1.82 15.57
N MET A 506 4.44 1.72 16.57
CA MET A 506 4.80 1.55 17.99
C MET A 506 5.11 0.09 18.35
N MET A 507 4.50 -0.87 17.65
CA MET A 507 4.57 -2.30 18.00
C MET A 507 5.44 -3.14 17.07
N SER A 508 6.02 -2.56 16.02
CA SER A 508 6.91 -3.33 15.13
C SER A 508 8.30 -3.52 15.74
N ARG A 509 8.78 -4.77 15.75
CA ARG A 509 10.11 -5.16 16.21
C ARG A 509 10.85 -5.90 15.10
N SER A 510 12.15 -5.67 15.02
CA SER A 510 12.97 -6.40 14.05
C SER A 510 12.97 -7.88 14.40
N GLY A 511 12.73 -8.76 13.43
CA GLY A 511 12.66 -10.20 13.67
C GLY A 511 11.25 -10.78 13.70
N GLU A 512 10.26 -9.94 13.96
CA GLU A 512 8.89 -10.38 14.27
C GLU A 512 7.89 -9.72 13.32
N PHE A 513 6.84 -10.45 12.94
CA PHE A 513 5.71 -9.81 12.28
C PHE A 513 5.02 -8.89 13.27
N SER A 514 4.95 -7.60 12.92
CA SER A 514 4.18 -6.61 13.68
C SER A 514 2.76 -7.11 13.96
N SER A 515 2.22 -6.80 15.14
CA SER A 515 0.85 -7.14 15.50
C SER A 515 -0.18 -6.56 14.52
N SER A 516 0.17 -5.46 13.83
CA SER A 516 -0.60 -4.83 12.74
C SER A 516 -0.72 -5.70 11.48
N SER A 517 0.21 -6.63 11.28
CA SER A 517 0.32 -7.49 10.09
C SER A 517 -0.36 -8.86 10.27
N ARG A 518 -0.81 -9.14 11.50
CA ARG A 518 -1.45 -10.38 11.89
C ARG A 518 -2.71 -10.66 11.06
N GLY A 519 -2.91 -11.94 10.75
CA GLY A 519 -4.09 -12.42 10.03
C GLY A 519 -4.07 -12.16 8.52
N HIS A 520 -3.03 -11.51 7.97
CA HIS A 520 -2.92 -11.33 6.52
C HIS A 520 -1.52 -11.46 5.94
N VAL A 521 -0.45 -11.19 6.70
CA VAL A 521 0.92 -11.16 6.15
C VAL A 521 1.35 -12.46 5.49
N GLU A 522 0.96 -13.61 6.02
CA GLU A 522 1.34 -14.92 5.49
C GLU A 522 0.80 -15.17 4.06
N HIS A 523 -0.26 -14.47 3.68
CA HIS A 523 -0.85 -14.54 2.35
C HIS A 523 -0.18 -13.57 1.36
N MET A 524 0.60 -12.59 1.85
CA MET A 524 1.14 -11.52 1.01
C MET A 524 2.37 -11.99 0.23
N PRO A 525 2.72 -11.33 -0.89
CA PRO A 525 3.98 -11.56 -1.59
C PRO A 525 5.20 -11.43 -0.66
N VAL A 526 6.28 -12.16 -0.98
CA VAL A 526 7.45 -12.30 -0.10
C VAL A 526 8.06 -10.96 0.30
N GLY A 527 8.19 -10.00 -0.61
CA GLY A 527 8.75 -8.68 -0.28
C GLY A 527 7.89 -7.92 0.74
N VAL A 528 6.56 -8.08 0.70
CA VAL A 528 5.66 -7.55 1.75
C VAL A 528 5.94 -8.26 3.06
N GLN A 529 5.97 -9.59 3.09
CA GLN A 529 6.24 -10.35 4.31
C GLN A 529 7.54 -9.89 4.98
N ARG A 530 8.63 -9.84 4.21
CA ARG A 530 9.95 -9.43 4.72
C ARG A 530 9.95 -7.99 5.23
N SER A 531 9.29 -7.07 4.50
CA SER A 531 9.16 -5.66 4.93
C SER A 531 8.42 -5.49 6.27
N ARG A 532 7.50 -6.40 6.62
CA ARG A 532 6.71 -6.36 7.85
C ARG A 532 7.44 -6.88 9.10
N ARG A 533 8.67 -7.38 8.95
CA ARG A 533 9.56 -7.80 10.05
C ARG A 533 10.62 -6.75 10.42
N ARG A 534 10.41 -5.51 10.03
CA ARG A 534 11.28 -4.37 10.32
C ARG A 534 10.72 -3.53 11.45
N ALA A 535 11.59 -2.92 12.24
CA ALA A 535 11.21 -1.83 13.13
C ALA A 535 10.94 -0.55 12.31
N PHE A 536 10.04 0.30 12.81
CA PHE A 536 9.72 1.62 12.21
C PHE A 536 10.13 2.79 13.10
N VAL A 537 10.44 2.49 14.36
CA VAL A 537 11.01 3.41 15.34
C VAL A 537 12.27 2.78 15.90
N THR A 538 13.24 3.61 16.26
CA THR A 538 14.42 3.16 16.98
C THR A 538 14.02 2.76 18.39
N ILE A 539 14.32 1.52 18.76
CA ILE A 539 14.18 0.97 20.12
C ILE A 539 15.60 0.78 20.66
N ASN A 540 16.03 1.63 21.60
CA ASN A 540 17.41 1.60 22.09
C ASN A 540 17.61 0.55 23.20
N ASP A 541 16.60 0.33 24.03
CA ASP A 541 16.60 -0.59 25.17
C ASP A 541 15.19 -1.08 25.53
N GLU A 542 15.09 -1.89 26.59
CA GLU A 542 13.82 -2.44 27.08
C GLU A 542 12.87 -1.37 27.64
N GLU A 543 13.39 -0.20 28.05
CA GLU A 543 12.58 0.90 28.58
C GLU A 543 11.84 1.61 27.44
N ASP A 544 12.53 1.89 26.32
CA ASP A 544 11.90 2.37 25.10
C ASP A 544 10.76 1.45 24.63
N ASP A 545 11.02 0.14 24.61
CA ASP A 545 10.05 -0.88 24.19
C ASP A 545 8.79 -0.89 25.08
N ARG A 546 9.00 -0.82 26.40
CA ARG A 546 7.92 -0.75 27.39
C ARG A 546 7.08 0.52 27.20
N GLU A 547 7.71 1.67 27.02
CA GLU A 547 6.99 2.94 26.87
C GLU A 547 6.14 2.98 25.59
N TYR A 548 6.63 2.44 24.47
CA TYR A 548 5.79 2.30 23.27
C TYR A 548 4.62 1.34 23.51
N THR A 549 4.84 0.24 24.21
CA THR A 549 3.77 -0.72 24.54
C THR A 549 2.69 -0.08 25.42
N GLU A 550 3.10 0.65 26.47
CA GLU A 550 2.20 1.36 27.38
C GLU A 550 1.48 2.52 26.68
N GLY A 551 2.19 3.27 25.83
CA GLY A 551 1.60 4.32 25.00
C GLY A 551 0.55 3.77 24.03
N PHE A 552 0.77 2.59 23.45
CA PHE A 552 -0.21 1.94 22.58
C PHE A 552 -1.43 1.44 23.37
N GLN A 553 -1.24 0.96 24.60
CA GLN A 553 -2.36 0.64 25.49
C GLN A 553 -3.19 1.90 25.82
N ALA A 554 -2.55 3.03 26.11
CA ALA A 554 -3.24 4.29 26.36
C ALA A 554 -4.05 4.77 25.13
N LEU A 555 -3.57 4.49 23.92
CA LEU A 555 -4.31 4.74 22.68
C LEU A 555 -5.60 3.90 22.63
N LEU A 556 -5.52 2.60 22.93
CA LEU A 556 -6.72 1.73 23.00
C LEU A 556 -7.69 2.20 24.08
N ASP A 557 -7.18 2.60 25.24
CA ASP A 557 -8.01 3.13 26.33
C ASP A 557 -8.70 4.45 25.94
N THR A 558 -8.02 5.27 25.12
CA THR A 558 -8.58 6.50 24.54
C THR A 558 -9.71 6.20 23.56
N LEU A 559 -9.55 5.22 22.66
CA LEU A 559 -10.65 4.77 21.78
C LEU A 559 -11.87 4.36 22.61
N ALA A 560 -11.64 3.57 23.66
CA ALA A 560 -12.70 3.10 24.54
C ALA A 560 -13.39 4.23 25.31
N LEU A 561 -12.63 5.24 25.76
CA LEU A 561 -13.17 6.44 26.41
C LEU A 561 -14.08 7.23 25.47
N LEU A 562 -13.60 7.50 24.25
CA LEU A 562 -14.33 8.31 23.26
C LEU A 562 -15.62 7.61 22.84
N ASP A 563 -15.56 6.30 22.58
CA ASP A 563 -16.73 5.50 22.25
C ASP A 563 -17.80 5.54 23.36
N ARG A 564 -17.40 5.29 24.62
CA ARG A 564 -18.31 5.36 25.77
C ARG A 564 -18.86 6.76 26.02
N SER A 565 -18.15 7.79 25.58
CA SER A 565 -18.58 9.19 25.67
C SER A 565 -19.52 9.58 24.52
N GLY A 566 -19.84 8.67 23.60
CA GLY A 566 -20.71 8.94 22.46
C GLY A 566 -20.05 9.74 21.34
N ILE A 567 -18.72 9.86 21.36
CA ILE A 567 -17.97 10.45 20.25
C ILE A 567 -17.94 9.44 19.10
N ARG A 568 -18.33 9.87 17.90
CA ARG A 568 -18.26 9.03 16.71
C ARG A 568 -16.79 8.78 16.35
N LEU A 569 -16.44 7.50 16.21
CA LEU A 569 -15.15 7.08 15.70
C LEU A 569 -15.26 6.77 14.20
N LEU A 570 -14.27 7.19 13.43
CA LEU A 570 -14.18 7.01 11.99
C LEU A 570 -12.98 6.10 11.72
N PRO A 571 -13.21 4.81 11.36
CA PRO A 571 -12.13 3.87 11.14
C PRO A 571 -11.40 4.21 9.84
N GLY A 572 -10.28 4.91 9.99
CA GLY A 572 -9.36 5.25 8.91
C GLY A 572 -8.05 4.51 9.06
N THR A 573 -7.27 4.37 7.99
CA THR A 573 -5.98 3.64 8.07
C THR A 573 -4.75 4.49 7.80
N ASP A 574 -4.87 5.61 7.06
CA ASP A 574 -3.74 6.39 6.53
C ASP A 574 -2.74 5.50 5.76
N ASN A 575 -3.30 4.54 5.00
CA ASN A 575 -2.54 3.46 4.40
C ASN A 575 -3.17 3.02 3.07
N GLY A 576 -2.34 2.67 2.08
CA GLY A 576 -2.77 2.26 0.73
C GLY A 576 -2.94 0.76 0.50
N TYR A 577 -2.88 -0.08 1.54
CA TYR A 577 -2.87 -1.54 1.41
C TYR A 577 -4.28 -2.16 1.34
N GLY A 578 -5.36 -1.43 1.67
CA GLY A 578 -6.74 -1.93 1.73
C GLY A 578 -7.00 -2.86 2.92
N PHE A 579 -6.20 -3.91 3.09
CA PHE A 579 -6.33 -4.92 4.16
C PHE A 579 -6.12 -4.38 5.58
N THR A 580 -5.54 -3.19 5.71
CA THR A 580 -5.32 -2.52 7.00
C THR A 580 -6.62 -2.12 7.67
N VAL A 581 -7.70 -1.90 6.91
CA VAL A 581 -9.02 -1.57 7.49
C VAL A 581 -9.52 -2.69 8.39
N HIS A 582 -9.26 -3.95 8.04
CA HIS A 582 -9.67 -5.09 8.86
C HIS A 582 -8.98 -5.04 10.23
N ARG A 583 -7.70 -4.66 10.25
CA ARG A 583 -6.96 -4.52 11.49
C ARG A 583 -7.42 -3.31 12.31
N GLU A 584 -7.75 -2.19 11.66
CA GLU A 584 -8.34 -1.03 12.34
C GLU A 584 -9.61 -1.41 13.12
N LEU A 585 -10.48 -2.22 12.50
CA LEU A 585 -11.71 -2.70 13.14
C LEU A 585 -11.44 -3.72 14.25
N GLU A 586 -10.46 -4.61 14.08
CA GLU A 586 -9.99 -5.49 15.15
C GLU A 586 -9.46 -4.70 16.36
N LEU A 587 -8.80 -3.55 16.14
CA LEU A 587 -8.29 -2.69 17.21
C LEU A 587 -9.42 -2.04 18.01
N TYR A 588 -10.53 -1.67 17.37
CA TYR A 588 -11.71 -1.19 18.08
C TYR A 588 -12.28 -2.27 19.02
N VAL A 589 -12.32 -3.52 18.55
CA VAL A 589 -12.74 -4.65 19.40
C VAL A 589 -11.72 -4.92 20.50
N GLN A 590 -10.42 -4.79 20.21
CA GLN A 590 -9.35 -4.90 21.21
C GLN A 590 -9.45 -3.80 22.28
N ALA A 591 -9.92 -2.60 21.93
CA ALA A 591 -10.24 -1.52 22.86
C ALA A 591 -11.53 -1.76 23.67
N GLY A 592 -12.29 -2.83 23.38
CA GLY A 592 -13.51 -3.20 24.09
C GLY A 592 -14.81 -2.70 23.46
N ILE A 593 -14.77 -2.17 22.23
CA ILE A 593 -15.95 -1.80 21.45
C ILE A 593 -16.57 -3.09 20.88
N SER A 594 -17.90 -3.24 20.92
CA SER A 594 -18.53 -4.47 20.44
C SER A 594 -18.38 -4.63 18.91
N PRO A 595 -18.26 -5.86 18.37
CA PRO A 595 -18.17 -6.07 16.92
C PRO A 595 -19.30 -5.42 16.12
N ALA A 596 -20.55 -5.45 16.63
CA ALA A 596 -21.69 -4.79 15.99
C ALA A 596 -21.48 -3.27 15.86
N ARG A 597 -21.02 -2.61 16.93
CA ARG A 597 -20.77 -1.17 16.93
C ARG A 597 -19.57 -0.80 16.06
N THR A 598 -18.52 -1.62 16.07
CA THR A 598 -17.38 -1.49 15.16
C THR A 598 -17.81 -1.58 13.69
N LEU A 599 -18.64 -2.56 13.32
CA LEU A 599 -19.16 -2.67 11.95
C LEU A 599 -20.06 -1.49 11.58
N ALA A 600 -20.88 -0.98 12.50
CA ALA A 600 -21.67 0.22 12.28
C ALA A 600 -20.78 1.45 12.00
N TYR A 601 -19.67 1.62 12.73
CA TYR A 601 -18.65 2.64 12.44
C TYR A 601 -18.06 2.52 11.04
N ALA A 602 -17.78 1.28 10.60
CA ALA A 602 -17.22 1.00 9.28
C ALA A 602 -18.24 1.02 8.13
N THR A 603 -19.51 1.28 8.40
CA THR A 603 -20.60 1.23 7.41
C THR A 603 -21.54 2.42 7.57
N LEU A 604 -22.65 2.27 8.29
CA LEU A 604 -23.70 3.27 8.36
C LEU A 604 -23.25 4.59 9.01
N GLU A 605 -22.47 4.55 10.08
CA GLU A 605 -22.02 5.76 10.77
C GLU A 605 -21.01 6.57 9.96
N ALA A 606 -20.18 5.90 9.16
CA ALA A 606 -19.33 6.56 8.17
C ALA A 606 -20.17 7.34 7.15
N GLU A 607 -21.25 6.75 6.65
CA GLU A 607 -22.14 7.42 5.70
C GLU A 607 -23.01 8.50 6.34
N ARG A 608 -23.37 8.36 7.60
CA ARG A 608 -24.01 9.43 8.39
C ARG A 608 -23.07 10.62 8.59
N HIS A 609 -21.77 10.37 8.79
CA HIS A 609 -20.76 11.44 8.87
C HIS A 609 -20.63 12.19 7.54
N MET A 610 -20.64 11.47 6.43
CA MET A 610 -20.50 12.03 5.08
C MET A 610 -21.82 12.52 4.46
N GLY A 611 -22.97 12.31 5.12
CA GLY A 611 -24.29 12.73 4.64
C GLY A 611 -24.82 11.91 3.44
N ARG A 612 -24.49 10.62 3.36
CA ARG A 612 -24.85 9.71 2.25
C ARG A 612 -25.61 8.46 2.71
N ASP A 613 -26.04 8.41 3.96
CA ASP A 613 -26.75 7.28 4.57
C ASP A 613 -28.13 7.01 3.95
N ALA A 614 -28.70 7.95 3.20
CA ALA A 614 -29.93 7.72 2.44
C ALA A 614 -29.79 6.70 1.30
N TRP A 615 -28.56 6.43 0.82
CA TRP A 615 -28.31 5.53 -0.32
C TRP A 615 -27.21 4.48 -0.07
N LEU A 616 -26.45 4.61 1.02
CA LEU A 616 -25.33 3.72 1.36
C LEU A 616 -25.34 3.35 2.86
N GLY A 617 -24.38 2.51 3.27
CA GLY A 617 -24.09 2.21 4.67
C GLY A 617 -24.94 1.09 5.30
N SER A 618 -25.97 0.60 4.62
CA SER A 618 -26.77 -0.55 5.03
C SER A 618 -27.37 -1.26 3.82
N ILE A 619 -27.85 -2.49 4.02
CA ILE A 619 -28.48 -3.31 2.99
C ILE A 619 -29.99 -3.15 3.11
N GLU A 620 -30.55 -2.21 2.36
CA GLU A 620 -31.97 -1.86 2.37
C GLU A 620 -32.49 -1.67 0.94
N VAL A 621 -33.79 -1.94 0.73
CA VAL A 621 -34.44 -1.74 -0.58
C VAL A 621 -34.33 -0.28 -0.99
N GLY A 622 -33.88 -0.04 -2.22
CA GLY A 622 -33.66 1.29 -2.80
C GLY A 622 -32.27 1.87 -2.59
N LYS A 623 -31.45 1.28 -1.72
CA LYS A 623 -30.03 1.64 -1.57
C LYS A 623 -29.16 1.01 -2.65
N ARG A 624 -27.94 1.52 -2.81
CA ARG A 624 -26.95 0.96 -3.75
C ARG A 624 -26.54 -0.45 -3.33
N ALA A 625 -26.27 -1.28 -4.32
CA ALA A 625 -25.76 -2.63 -4.13
C ALA A 625 -24.25 -2.61 -3.83
N ASP A 626 -23.91 -2.13 -2.64
CA ASP A 626 -22.54 -2.03 -2.12
C ASP A 626 -22.43 -2.88 -0.84
N PHE A 627 -21.98 -4.12 -0.95
CA PHE A 627 -21.89 -5.04 0.17
C PHE A 627 -20.81 -6.10 -0.01
N ILE A 628 -20.45 -6.74 1.11
CA ILE A 628 -19.57 -7.89 1.14
C ILE A 628 -20.32 -9.11 1.67
N LEU A 629 -19.95 -10.30 1.20
CA LEU A 629 -20.37 -11.58 1.77
C LEU A 629 -19.19 -12.24 2.48
N VAL A 630 -19.37 -12.55 3.76
CA VAL A 630 -18.43 -13.33 4.56
C VAL A 630 -19.06 -14.68 4.94
N PRO A 631 -18.29 -15.78 5.06
CA PRO A 631 -18.84 -17.11 5.34
C PRO A 631 -19.34 -17.25 6.78
N GLY A 632 -18.81 -16.45 7.72
CA GLY A 632 -19.09 -16.54 9.15
C GLY A 632 -19.98 -15.41 9.68
N ASN A 633 -20.05 -15.34 11.01
CA ASN A 633 -20.73 -14.27 11.74
C ASN A 633 -19.70 -13.25 12.28
N PRO A 634 -19.57 -12.06 11.67
CA PRO A 634 -18.61 -11.05 12.12
C PRO A 634 -19.00 -10.42 13.47
N LEU A 635 -20.21 -10.68 13.99
CA LEU A 635 -20.62 -10.23 15.34
C LEU A 635 -20.04 -11.12 16.46
N GLU A 636 -19.66 -12.35 16.15
CA GLU A 636 -19.00 -13.28 17.07
C GLU A 636 -17.47 -13.18 16.96
N ASN A 637 -16.96 -13.00 15.75
CA ASN A 637 -15.55 -12.81 15.47
C ASN A 637 -15.38 -11.76 14.37
N ILE A 638 -14.96 -10.55 14.75
CA ILE A 638 -14.77 -9.45 13.80
C ILE A 638 -13.81 -9.80 12.66
N SER A 639 -12.85 -10.71 12.89
CA SER A 639 -11.85 -11.12 11.89
C SER A 639 -12.46 -11.87 10.68
N GLU A 640 -13.73 -12.29 10.73
CA GLU A 640 -14.42 -12.88 9.58
C GLU A 640 -14.46 -11.93 8.36
N ILE A 641 -14.35 -10.61 8.57
CA ILE A 641 -14.25 -9.61 7.50
C ILE A 641 -13.00 -9.75 6.61
N ARG A 642 -12.02 -10.58 6.98
CA ARG A 642 -10.88 -10.91 6.11
C ARG A 642 -11.23 -11.96 5.06
N ARG A 643 -12.23 -12.79 5.33
CA ARG A 643 -12.58 -13.97 4.53
C ARG A 643 -13.74 -13.64 3.61
N ILE A 644 -13.56 -12.66 2.73
CA ILE A 644 -14.64 -12.17 1.88
C ILE A 644 -14.76 -13.06 0.63
N ARG A 645 -15.95 -13.60 0.39
CA ARG A 645 -16.25 -14.48 -0.75
C ARG A 645 -16.77 -13.75 -1.98
N LEU A 646 -17.38 -12.58 -1.76
CA LEU A 646 -17.97 -11.71 -2.78
C LEU A 646 -17.93 -10.27 -2.28
N VAL A 647 -17.53 -9.36 -3.15
CA VAL A 647 -17.74 -7.91 -2.99
C VAL A 647 -18.65 -7.47 -4.12
N MET A 648 -19.76 -6.82 -3.80
CA MET A 648 -20.59 -6.13 -4.77
C MET A 648 -20.39 -4.63 -4.62
N LYS A 649 -20.12 -3.93 -5.72
CA LYS A 649 -19.96 -2.47 -5.77
C LYS A 649 -20.70 -1.94 -6.98
N ASP A 650 -21.68 -1.05 -6.75
CA ASP A 650 -22.60 -0.54 -7.77
C ASP A 650 -23.25 -1.67 -8.60
N GLY A 651 -23.54 -2.81 -7.97
CA GLY A 651 -24.15 -3.98 -8.62
C GLY A 651 -23.20 -4.86 -9.44
N VAL A 652 -21.93 -4.49 -9.56
CA VAL A 652 -20.88 -5.32 -10.16
C VAL A 652 -20.31 -6.25 -9.09
N ALA A 653 -20.23 -7.54 -9.38
CA ALA A 653 -19.62 -8.53 -8.52
C ALA A 653 -18.11 -8.63 -8.77
N TYR A 654 -17.33 -8.64 -7.69
CA TYR A 654 -15.91 -8.92 -7.67
C TYR A 654 -15.67 -10.08 -6.71
N LEU A 655 -14.82 -11.02 -7.11
CA LEU A 655 -14.44 -12.16 -6.28
C LEU A 655 -13.03 -11.91 -5.70
N PRO A 656 -12.89 -11.62 -4.40
CA PRO A 656 -11.59 -11.30 -3.81
C PRO A 656 -10.51 -12.33 -4.10
N ALA A 657 -10.86 -13.62 -4.12
CA ALA A 657 -9.92 -14.69 -4.45
C ALA A 657 -9.29 -14.58 -5.86
N GLU A 658 -10.02 -14.05 -6.85
CA GLU A 658 -9.47 -13.81 -8.19
C GLU A 658 -8.52 -12.60 -8.16
N MET A 659 -8.93 -11.54 -7.48
CA MET A 659 -8.14 -10.31 -7.32
C MET A 659 -6.84 -10.57 -6.53
N HIS A 660 -6.92 -11.39 -5.47
CA HIS A 660 -5.78 -11.80 -4.66
C HIS A 660 -4.74 -12.49 -5.54
N ARG A 661 -5.17 -13.49 -6.33
CA ARG A 661 -4.26 -14.19 -7.26
C ARG A 661 -3.63 -13.25 -8.29
N ALA A 662 -4.41 -12.30 -8.84
CA ALA A 662 -3.88 -11.30 -9.77
C ALA A 662 -2.80 -10.39 -9.15
N MET A 663 -2.83 -10.18 -7.83
CA MET A 663 -1.85 -9.40 -7.08
C MET A 663 -0.75 -10.26 -6.42
N GLY A 664 -0.70 -11.58 -6.70
CA GLY A 664 0.25 -12.50 -6.06
C GLY A 664 -0.02 -12.77 -4.57
N ILE A 665 -1.26 -12.57 -4.13
CA ILE A 665 -1.74 -12.88 -2.77
C ILE A 665 -2.40 -14.26 -2.78
N ASP A 666 -2.09 -15.09 -1.78
CA ASP A 666 -2.82 -16.33 -1.55
C ASP A 666 -4.24 -16.02 -1.04
N PRO A 667 -5.32 -16.54 -1.66
CA PRO A 667 -6.68 -16.24 -1.22
C PRO A 667 -6.96 -16.64 0.24
N PHE A 668 -7.74 -15.81 0.95
CA PHE A 668 -8.16 -16.06 2.33
C PHE A 668 -9.31 -17.05 2.47
N VAL A 669 -10.11 -17.18 1.40
CA VAL A 669 -11.29 -18.04 1.33
C VAL A 669 -11.60 -18.32 -0.14
N GLU A 670 -12.24 -19.45 -0.42
CA GLU A 670 -12.78 -19.71 -1.75
C GLU A 670 -13.98 -18.80 -2.04
N PRO A 671 -14.12 -18.31 -3.29
CA PRO A 671 -15.19 -17.40 -3.66
C PRO A 671 -16.55 -18.10 -3.68
N VAL A 672 -17.61 -17.32 -3.87
CA VAL A 672 -18.91 -17.89 -4.29
C VAL A 672 -18.81 -18.41 -5.72
N VAL A 673 -19.70 -19.33 -6.09
CA VAL A 673 -19.88 -19.72 -7.49
C VAL A 673 -20.82 -18.70 -8.14
N LEU A 674 -20.31 -17.98 -9.14
CA LEU A 674 -21.16 -17.11 -9.94
C LEU A 674 -21.96 -17.94 -10.96
N PRO A 675 -23.21 -17.56 -11.26
CA PRO A 675 -23.97 -18.19 -12.32
C PRO A 675 -23.28 -17.92 -13.65
N THR A 676 -23.07 -18.96 -14.45
CA THR A 676 -22.53 -18.80 -15.80
C THR A 676 -23.52 -17.98 -16.62
N ALA A 677 -23.09 -16.84 -17.17
CA ALA A 677 -23.85 -16.15 -18.20
C ALA A 677 -24.22 -17.18 -19.27
N GLY A 678 -25.52 -17.36 -19.51
CA GLY A 678 -25.98 -18.28 -20.53
C GLY A 678 -25.28 -17.93 -21.84
N ALA A 679 -24.54 -18.89 -22.42
CA ALA A 679 -24.21 -18.80 -23.83
C ALA A 679 -25.53 -18.61 -24.56
N ALA A 680 -25.71 -17.45 -25.19
CA ALA A 680 -26.80 -17.27 -26.12
C ALA A 680 -26.58 -18.28 -27.26
N ASP A 681 -27.31 -19.39 -27.22
CA ASP A 681 -27.40 -20.39 -28.29
C ASP A 681 -27.91 -19.77 -29.60
#